data_AF-A0A497AVQ0-F1
#
_entry.id   AF-A0A497AVQ0-F1
#
_cell.length_a   1.000
_cell.length_b   1.000
_cell.length_c   1.000
_cell.angle_alpha   90.00
_cell.angle_beta   90.00
_cell.angle_gamma   90.00
#
_symmetry.space_group_name_H-M   'P 1'
#
loop_
_entity.id
_entity.type
_entity.pdbx_description
1 polymer ?
#
loop_
_entity_poly.entity_id
_entity_poly.type
_entity_poly.pdbx_seq_one_letter_code
_entity_poly.pdbx_strand_id
1 'polypeptide(L)'
;MDHVLGLRCVLCGKEYEVDEVLYVCPDHRDDGILDVIYDYRLISRNINPRSLARNPDHSIWRYKPLLPVQPDSPVPPLTVGWTPLYHAKRLGQKLGMPHLYIKDEGRQPTASLKDRASAVGVVKAMELGKEVIAAASTGNAASSLAGITASVGLKSIIFVPRTAPQGKIAQLLVYGATVLAVDGTYDQAFDLCLEASKEQGWYIRNTAYNPYLSEGKKTAVYEICEQLGWDAPDWIFVSVGDGCIIGGLGKGLRDLAALGWIEKMPRLMGVQAEGSAALYNAWKKGTEEVEPVEPHTIADSISVGLPRDRIKALRAVRDTNGAFITVSDEEILAAMRMLGQSMGVFAEPAGAAPLAGLLKALERGIVSPEEKVVVLVTGNGLKDVASAMKATGEPIFIAPSLEAVRKALHPKRGCRGRKPPAGEHRGCPPEKPFWRTALTYIEPDTIRIRGYDIAEIIDKLSFGDVFYLLIKGELPRGNEGKLIEAILVSCCDHSFLAPSVNATRFAASSGVPLAQAVAAGILTIGKYHGGAIENCAYALKEIMDSDPADLTEAARRYVKEKRAAGERIPGYGHPIHKSDPRVGALIKKAQELGLRGRYVELALEIERALEEEIGRRIPINVDGAIAALMLEMGLDPKLGSAFFIISRLPGLVAHAYEEATRERPFRRVDYREIEYDGPPKRSLAER
;
A
#
# COMPACT_ATOMS: atom_id res chain seq x y z
N MET A 1 33.02 -33.28 9.65
CA MET A 1 31.71 -32.61 9.69
C MET A 1 30.72 -33.70 10.06
N ASP A 2 30.52 -33.90 11.34
CA ASP A 2 29.85 -35.08 11.90
C ASP A 2 28.32 -34.96 11.90
N HIS A 3 27.78 -33.73 11.88
CA HIS A 3 26.34 -33.46 11.87
C HIS A 3 25.71 -33.33 10.47
N VAL A 4 26.50 -33.44 9.40
CA VAL A 4 26.01 -33.46 8.01
C VAL A 4 26.08 -34.90 7.51
N LEU A 5 24.93 -35.44 7.12
CA LEU A 5 24.81 -36.82 6.62
C LEU A 5 25.11 -36.94 5.12
N GLY A 6 24.95 -35.85 4.36
CA GLY A 6 25.15 -35.86 2.92
C GLY A 6 24.34 -34.79 2.21
N LEU A 7 24.17 -34.95 0.91
CA LEU A 7 23.40 -34.07 0.04
C LEU A 7 22.27 -34.84 -0.65
N ARG A 8 21.08 -34.24 -0.79
CA ARG A 8 19.94 -34.85 -1.49
C ARG A 8 19.53 -34.03 -2.71
N CYS A 9 19.36 -34.67 -3.86
CA CYS A 9 18.81 -34.01 -5.05
C CYS A 9 17.32 -33.69 -4.87
N VAL A 10 16.95 -32.45 -5.17
CA VAL A 10 15.55 -31.99 -5.07
C VAL A 10 14.65 -32.62 -6.14
N LEU A 11 15.21 -33.05 -7.28
CA LEU A 11 14.44 -33.64 -8.38
C LEU A 11 14.25 -35.15 -8.23
N CYS A 12 15.32 -35.93 -8.15
CA CYS A 12 15.25 -37.39 -8.11
C CYS A 12 15.32 -38.00 -6.70
N GLY A 13 15.59 -37.19 -5.67
CA GLY A 13 15.71 -37.68 -4.29
C GLY A 13 16.98 -38.49 -4.00
N LYS A 14 17.86 -38.70 -4.98
CA LYS A 14 19.14 -39.40 -4.78
C LYS A 14 19.99 -38.67 -3.76
N GLU A 15 20.56 -39.46 -2.85
CA GLU A 15 21.46 -39.00 -1.81
C GLU A 15 22.91 -39.24 -2.22
N TYR A 16 23.78 -38.32 -1.80
CA TYR A 16 25.21 -38.34 -2.03
C TYR A 16 25.89 -38.22 -0.68
N GLU A 17 26.95 -39.00 -0.49
CA GLU A 17 27.78 -38.92 0.71
C GLU A 17 28.46 -37.55 0.80
N VAL A 18 28.94 -37.20 1.99
CA VAL A 18 29.75 -35.99 2.19
C VAL A 18 30.96 -36.04 1.25
N ASP A 19 31.21 -34.94 0.55
CA ASP A 19 32.29 -34.78 -0.44
C ASP A 19 32.18 -35.60 -1.75
N GLU A 20 31.13 -36.41 -1.95
CA GLU A 20 30.91 -37.14 -3.21
C GLU A 20 30.58 -36.19 -4.38
N VAL A 21 29.77 -35.16 -4.10
CA VAL A 21 29.36 -34.15 -5.07
C VAL A 21 29.46 -32.77 -4.44
N LEU A 22 30.01 -31.79 -5.17
CA LEU A 22 30.25 -30.45 -4.64
C LEU A 22 29.08 -29.48 -4.85
N TYR A 23 28.41 -29.52 -6.01
CA TYR A 23 27.45 -28.49 -6.41
C TYR A 23 26.07 -29.07 -6.77
N VAL A 24 26.01 -29.86 -7.83
CA VAL A 24 24.73 -30.30 -8.42
C VAL A 24 24.71 -31.79 -8.69
N CYS A 25 23.51 -32.38 -8.68
CA CYS A 25 23.25 -33.77 -9.03
C CYS A 25 23.78 -34.08 -10.44
N PRO A 26 24.71 -35.04 -10.60
CA PRO A 26 25.25 -35.42 -11.91
C PRO A 26 24.19 -35.86 -12.93
N ASP A 27 23.09 -36.43 -12.44
CA ASP A 27 21.99 -36.94 -13.28
C ASP A 27 21.12 -35.81 -13.85
N HIS A 28 21.15 -34.60 -13.27
CA HIS A 28 20.28 -33.47 -13.63
C HIS A 28 21.03 -32.16 -13.94
N ARG A 29 22.37 -32.17 -13.88
CA ARG A 29 23.23 -31.01 -14.18
C ARG A 29 22.76 -29.75 -13.43
N ASP A 30 22.67 -28.61 -14.09
CA ASP A 30 22.39 -27.32 -13.44
C ASP A 30 20.99 -27.20 -12.83
N ASP A 31 20.03 -28.04 -13.25
CA ASP A 31 18.71 -28.14 -12.61
C ASP A 31 18.72 -29.06 -11.36
N GLY A 32 19.78 -29.84 -11.20
CA GLY A 32 20.00 -30.83 -10.14
C GLY A 32 20.37 -30.24 -8.79
N ILE A 33 19.67 -29.22 -8.31
CA ILE A 33 20.01 -28.53 -7.05
C ILE A 33 19.95 -29.52 -5.88
N LEU A 34 20.96 -29.48 -5.01
CA LEU A 34 21.09 -30.34 -3.84
C LEU A 34 20.68 -29.62 -2.54
N ASP A 35 20.13 -30.36 -1.56
CA ASP A 35 19.87 -29.93 -0.18
C ASP A 35 20.81 -30.64 0.80
N VAL A 36 21.28 -29.92 1.82
CA VAL A 36 22.09 -30.52 2.88
C VAL A 36 21.22 -31.31 3.86
N ILE A 37 21.58 -32.57 4.09
CA ILE A 37 20.93 -33.48 5.04
C ILE A 37 21.67 -33.42 6.38
N TYR A 38 20.94 -33.27 7.48
CA TYR A 38 21.51 -33.13 8.82
C TYR A 38 21.10 -34.28 9.74
N ASP A 39 21.99 -34.62 10.68
CA ASP A 39 21.66 -35.43 11.85
C ASP A 39 21.10 -34.54 12.97
N TYR A 40 19.78 -34.35 13.00
CA TYR A 40 19.11 -33.55 14.04
C TYR A 40 19.25 -34.16 15.45
N ARG A 41 19.48 -35.48 15.57
CA ARG A 41 19.68 -36.12 16.87
C ARG A 41 21.04 -35.72 17.45
N LEU A 42 22.07 -35.64 16.61
CA LEU A 42 23.37 -35.13 17.03
C LEU A 42 23.32 -33.64 17.35
N ILE A 43 22.69 -32.84 16.47
CA ILE A 43 22.58 -31.38 16.65
C ILE A 43 21.88 -31.02 17.95
N SER A 44 20.76 -31.67 18.28
CA SER A 44 19.99 -31.38 19.51
C SER A 44 20.77 -31.60 20.81
N ARG A 45 21.86 -32.40 20.78
CA ARG A 45 22.76 -32.60 21.92
C ARG A 45 23.77 -31.46 22.07
N ASN A 46 24.12 -30.79 20.97
CA ASN A 46 25.18 -29.79 20.92
C ASN A 46 24.67 -28.35 21.05
N ILE A 47 23.42 -28.09 20.68
CA ILE A 47 22.83 -26.74 20.72
C ILE A 47 21.35 -26.79 21.11
N ASN A 48 20.89 -25.79 21.85
CA ASN A 48 19.49 -25.59 22.20
C ASN A 48 19.19 -24.10 22.50
N PRO A 49 17.91 -23.70 22.62
CA PRO A 49 17.55 -22.32 22.94
C PRO A 49 18.23 -21.74 24.20
N ARG A 50 18.47 -22.55 25.23
CA ARG A 50 19.13 -22.10 26.48
C ARG A 50 20.63 -21.90 26.31
N SER A 51 21.30 -22.67 25.44
CA SER A 51 22.71 -22.43 25.13
C SER A 51 22.87 -21.20 24.26
N LEU A 52 21.97 -20.99 23.29
CA LEU A 52 21.95 -19.79 22.45
C LEU A 52 21.73 -18.50 23.26
N ALA A 53 20.80 -18.51 24.22
CA ALA A 53 20.57 -17.35 25.10
C ALA A 53 21.81 -16.93 25.92
N ARG A 54 22.76 -17.84 26.15
CA ARG A 54 24.03 -17.58 26.86
C ARG A 54 25.20 -17.30 25.92
N ASN A 55 25.00 -17.41 24.61
CA ASN A 55 26.04 -17.20 23.61
C ASN A 55 26.22 -15.69 23.36
N PRO A 56 27.40 -15.12 23.64
CA PRO A 56 27.67 -13.69 23.41
C PRO A 56 27.88 -13.35 21.92
N ASP A 57 28.04 -14.34 21.04
CA ASP A 57 28.22 -14.13 19.61
C ASP A 57 26.90 -13.72 18.95
N HIS A 58 26.84 -12.49 18.45
CA HIS A 58 25.72 -11.93 17.73
C HIS A 58 26.00 -11.92 16.21
N SER A 59 26.25 -13.11 15.66
CA SER A 59 26.40 -13.36 14.23
C SER A 59 25.71 -14.68 13.84
N ILE A 60 25.71 -15.02 12.55
CA ILE A 60 25.21 -16.34 12.08
C ILE A 60 26.00 -17.51 12.67
N TRP A 61 27.22 -17.28 13.15
CA TRP A 61 28.11 -18.32 13.67
C TRP A 61 27.68 -18.83 15.04
N ARG A 62 26.80 -18.13 15.75
CA ARG A 62 26.11 -18.67 16.93
C ARG A 62 25.32 -19.95 16.63
N TYR A 63 24.93 -20.15 15.36
CA TYR A 63 24.24 -21.33 14.86
C TYR A 63 25.16 -22.32 14.14
N LYS A 64 26.49 -22.28 14.37
CA LYS A 64 27.46 -23.15 13.67
C LYS A 64 27.10 -24.65 13.66
N PRO A 65 26.58 -25.26 14.75
CA PRO A 65 26.11 -26.66 14.73
C PRO A 65 24.92 -26.92 13.78
N LEU A 66 24.25 -25.89 13.30
CA LEU A 66 23.18 -25.93 12.29
C LEU A 66 23.68 -25.52 10.91
N LEU A 67 24.99 -25.39 10.68
CA LEU A 67 25.57 -24.99 9.40
C LEU A 67 26.52 -26.07 8.88
N PRO A 68 26.71 -26.20 7.56
CA PRO A 68 27.49 -27.27 6.95
C PRO A 68 28.99 -26.94 6.97
N VAL A 69 29.53 -26.60 8.14
CA VAL A 69 30.94 -26.19 8.33
C VAL A 69 31.55 -26.98 9.48
N GLN A 70 32.87 -27.18 9.47
CA GLN A 70 33.56 -27.86 10.57
C GLN A 70 33.49 -27.02 11.85
N PRO A 71 33.38 -27.64 13.04
CA PRO A 71 33.30 -26.92 14.32
C PRO A 71 34.45 -25.95 14.57
N ASP A 72 35.64 -26.27 14.09
CA ASP A 72 36.90 -25.52 14.25
C ASP A 72 37.25 -24.63 13.07
N SER A 73 36.47 -24.64 11.97
CA SER A 73 36.74 -23.80 10.81
C SER A 73 36.81 -22.32 11.18
N PRO A 74 37.84 -21.58 10.70
CA PRO A 74 37.89 -20.13 10.86
C PRO A 74 36.72 -19.50 10.12
N VAL A 75 36.18 -18.43 10.70
CA VAL A 75 35.03 -17.70 10.15
C VAL A 75 35.43 -16.27 9.79
N PRO A 76 34.82 -15.65 8.77
CA PRO A 76 35.03 -14.25 8.46
C PRO A 76 34.83 -13.35 9.69
N PRO A 77 35.69 -12.34 9.90
CA PRO A 77 35.64 -11.46 11.08
C PRO A 77 34.48 -10.45 11.03
N LEU A 78 33.79 -10.34 9.90
CA LEU A 78 32.63 -9.46 9.73
C LEU A 78 31.42 -9.99 10.50
N THR A 79 30.69 -9.07 11.16
CA THR A 79 29.44 -9.38 11.84
C THR A 79 28.32 -9.59 10.82
N VAL A 80 28.23 -10.82 10.29
CA VAL A 80 27.15 -11.26 9.40
C VAL A 80 26.02 -11.83 10.25
N GLY A 81 24.80 -11.38 10.01
CA GLY A 81 23.64 -11.78 10.79
C GLY A 81 23.38 -10.86 11.99
N TRP A 82 22.57 -11.37 12.92
CA TRP A 82 21.99 -10.65 14.05
C TRP A 82 21.43 -9.27 13.71
N THR A 83 20.80 -9.17 12.54
CA THR A 83 20.27 -7.91 12.03
C THR A 83 19.07 -7.46 12.87
N PRO A 84 18.78 -6.15 12.92
CA PRO A 84 17.66 -5.64 13.70
C PRO A 84 16.31 -6.24 13.28
N LEU A 85 15.51 -6.61 14.29
CA LEU A 85 14.09 -6.94 14.15
C LEU A 85 13.28 -5.85 14.87
N TYR A 86 12.77 -4.88 14.11
CA TYR A 86 12.05 -3.74 14.66
C TYR A 86 10.57 -4.08 14.87
N HIS A 87 10.05 -3.89 16.08
CA HIS A 87 8.60 -3.86 16.29
C HIS A 87 8.03 -2.58 15.70
N ALA A 88 7.20 -2.71 14.66
CA ALA A 88 6.80 -1.63 13.78
C ALA A 88 5.61 -0.83 14.32
N LYS A 89 5.66 -0.35 15.57
CA LYS A 89 4.51 0.23 16.29
C LYS A 89 3.73 1.29 15.50
N ARG A 90 4.42 2.27 14.90
CA ARG A 90 3.76 3.37 14.16
C ARG A 90 3.13 2.89 12.85
N LEU A 91 3.82 2.03 12.12
CA LEU A 91 3.30 1.43 10.91
C LEU A 91 2.14 0.48 11.21
N GLY A 92 2.30 -0.36 12.23
CA GLY A 92 1.29 -1.24 12.78
C GLY A 92 0.02 -0.49 13.17
N GLN A 93 0.12 0.60 13.94
CA GLN A 93 -1.03 1.46 14.27
C GLN A 93 -1.75 2.00 13.02
N LYS A 94 -1.00 2.41 11.99
CA LYS A 94 -1.58 2.90 10.73
C LYS A 94 -2.32 1.79 9.97
N LEU A 95 -1.86 0.54 10.09
CA LEU A 95 -2.43 -0.62 9.39
C LEU A 95 -3.40 -1.44 10.25
N GLY A 96 -3.61 -1.07 11.52
CA GLY A 96 -4.39 -1.87 12.48
C GLY A 96 -3.69 -3.17 12.92
N MET A 97 -2.36 -3.28 12.76
CA MET A 97 -1.58 -4.48 13.08
C MET A 97 -0.70 -4.29 14.32
N PRO A 98 -1.11 -4.76 15.51
CA PRO A 98 -0.30 -4.63 16.73
C PRO A 98 0.98 -5.46 16.70
N HIS A 99 1.02 -6.56 15.93
CA HIS A 99 2.12 -7.54 15.91
C HIS A 99 2.91 -7.55 14.59
N LEU A 100 3.22 -6.37 14.06
CA LEU A 100 4.03 -6.20 12.85
C LEU A 100 5.50 -5.96 13.16
N TYR A 101 6.40 -6.71 12.52
CA TYR A 101 7.84 -6.61 12.69
C TYR A 101 8.57 -6.46 11.35
N ILE A 102 9.65 -5.67 11.32
CA ILE A 102 10.52 -5.50 10.15
C ILE A 102 11.90 -6.08 10.45
N LYS A 103 12.33 -7.07 9.68
CA LYS A 103 13.69 -7.64 9.74
C LYS A 103 14.57 -6.92 8.71
N ASP A 104 15.44 -6.02 9.16
CA ASP A 104 16.25 -5.14 8.30
C ASP A 104 17.59 -5.77 7.92
N GLU A 105 17.61 -6.57 6.85
CA GLU A 105 18.84 -7.16 6.30
C GLU A 105 19.67 -6.17 5.48
N GLY A 106 19.18 -4.94 5.27
CA GLY A 106 19.96 -3.84 4.72
C GLY A 106 21.09 -3.37 5.65
N ARG A 107 21.18 -3.92 6.86
CA ARG A 107 22.21 -3.63 7.89
C ARG A 107 23.39 -4.59 7.89
N GLN A 108 23.38 -5.59 7.02
CA GLN A 108 24.51 -6.49 6.83
C GLN A 108 25.76 -5.73 6.34
N PRO A 109 26.98 -6.27 6.49
CA PRO A 109 28.24 -5.58 6.12
C PRO A 109 28.27 -5.02 4.69
N THR A 110 27.75 -5.76 3.71
CA THR A 110 27.63 -5.31 2.32
C THR A 110 26.22 -4.82 1.98
N ALA A 111 25.39 -4.58 2.99
CA ALA A 111 24.04 -4.01 2.90
C ALA A 111 23.01 -4.91 2.20
N SER A 112 23.14 -6.24 2.29
CA SER A 112 22.06 -7.16 1.87
C SER A 112 22.12 -8.54 2.54
N LEU A 113 20.99 -9.25 2.55
CA LEU A 113 20.86 -10.63 3.06
C LEU A 113 21.85 -11.62 2.42
N LYS A 114 22.39 -11.31 1.24
CA LYS A 114 23.32 -12.19 0.52
C LYS A 114 24.61 -12.47 1.32
N ASP A 115 24.95 -11.62 2.29
CA ASP A 115 26.10 -11.81 3.20
C ASP A 115 26.02 -13.11 3.97
N ARG A 116 24.83 -13.52 4.39
CA ARG A 116 24.63 -14.80 5.06
C ARG A 116 25.08 -15.98 4.20
N ALA A 117 24.74 -15.94 2.90
CA ALA A 117 25.11 -16.99 1.95
C ALA A 117 26.61 -16.98 1.65
N SER A 118 27.16 -15.79 1.37
CA SER A 118 28.58 -15.66 1.01
C SER A 118 29.49 -15.99 2.18
N ALA A 119 29.09 -15.72 3.42
CA ALA A 119 29.81 -16.11 4.63
C ALA A 119 30.01 -17.63 4.72
N VAL A 120 28.94 -18.42 4.55
CA VAL A 120 29.04 -19.88 4.52
C VAL A 120 29.85 -20.36 3.31
N GLY A 121 29.63 -19.78 2.13
CA GLY A 121 30.38 -20.13 0.92
C GLY A 121 31.88 -19.89 1.04
N VAL A 122 32.30 -18.80 1.69
CA VAL A 122 33.71 -18.48 1.94
C VAL A 122 34.34 -19.49 2.90
N VAL A 123 33.67 -19.85 4.00
CA VAL A 123 34.17 -20.89 4.91
C VAL A 123 34.31 -22.23 4.18
N LYS A 124 33.33 -22.62 3.37
CA LYS A 124 33.42 -23.83 2.54
C LYS A 124 34.59 -23.79 1.56
N ALA A 125 34.85 -22.64 0.92
CA ALA A 125 35.99 -22.47 0.04
C ALA A 125 37.32 -22.65 0.79
N MET A 126 37.44 -22.07 1.99
CA MET A 126 38.63 -22.21 2.85
C MET A 126 38.85 -23.66 3.30
N GLU A 127 37.79 -24.36 3.72
CA GLU A 127 37.86 -25.79 4.08
C GLU A 127 38.34 -26.67 2.93
N LEU A 128 38.02 -26.29 1.69
CA LEU A 128 38.43 -26.98 0.47
C LEU A 128 39.79 -26.49 -0.07
N GLY A 129 40.49 -25.62 0.66
CA GLY A 129 41.80 -25.07 0.26
C GLY A 129 41.75 -24.18 -0.99
N LYS A 130 40.61 -23.53 -1.25
CA LYS A 130 40.42 -22.69 -2.44
C LYS A 130 40.86 -21.25 -2.17
N GLU A 131 41.78 -20.75 -2.99
CA GLU A 131 42.27 -19.36 -2.90
C GLU A 131 41.41 -18.34 -3.65
N VAL A 132 40.61 -18.83 -4.62
CA VAL A 132 39.82 -18.00 -5.52
C VAL A 132 38.37 -18.45 -5.51
N ILE A 133 37.46 -17.48 -5.37
CA ILE A 133 36.02 -17.68 -5.47
C ILE A 133 35.46 -16.85 -6.62
N ALA A 134 34.69 -17.50 -7.49
CA ALA A 134 34.08 -16.87 -8.65
C ALA A 134 32.55 -16.78 -8.53
N ALA A 135 31.99 -15.73 -9.13
CA ALA A 135 30.57 -15.61 -9.35
C ALA A 135 30.26 -14.78 -10.60
N ALA A 136 29.14 -15.08 -11.25
CA ALA A 136 28.53 -14.22 -12.26
C ALA A 136 27.34 -13.48 -11.65
N SER A 137 27.48 -12.17 -11.44
CA SER A 137 26.40 -11.32 -10.92
C SER A 137 26.78 -9.84 -11.02
N THR A 138 25.82 -8.98 -11.34
CA THR A 138 25.98 -7.52 -11.24
C THR A 138 25.38 -6.95 -9.97
N GLY A 139 24.75 -7.77 -9.12
CA GLY A 139 23.91 -7.31 -8.01
C GLY A 139 24.46 -7.66 -6.62
N ASN A 140 23.52 -7.76 -5.68
CA ASN A 140 23.77 -8.02 -4.27
C ASN A 140 24.66 -9.25 -3.99
N ALA A 141 24.62 -10.28 -4.84
CA ALA A 141 25.44 -11.47 -4.69
C ALA A 141 26.93 -11.21 -4.94
N ALA A 142 27.28 -10.39 -5.94
CA ALA A 142 28.66 -10.03 -6.25
C ALA A 142 29.27 -9.16 -5.15
N SER A 143 28.57 -8.10 -4.74
CA SER A 143 29.03 -7.21 -3.66
C SER A 143 29.27 -7.96 -2.36
N SER A 144 28.37 -8.89 -2.06
CA SER A 144 28.49 -9.76 -0.90
C SER A 144 29.72 -10.66 -0.98
N LEU A 145 29.94 -11.35 -2.11
CA LEU A 145 31.12 -12.20 -2.27
C LEU A 145 32.42 -11.39 -2.14
N ALA A 146 32.50 -10.26 -2.85
CA ALA A 146 33.68 -9.38 -2.83
C ALA A 146 33.97 -8.87 -1.40
N GLY A 147 32.95 -8.39 -0.69
CA GLY A 147 33.13 -7.87 0.67
C GLY A 147 33.54 -8.93 1.69
N ILE A 148 32.92 -10.13 1.65
CA ILE A 148 33.27 -11.20 2.59
C ILE A 148 34.66 -11.78 2.28
N THR A 149 35.01 -12.01 1.01
CA THR A 149 36.35 -12.52 0.63
C THR A 149 37.46 -11.55 0.99
N ALA A 150 37.26 -10.25 0.78
CA ALA A 150 38.20 -9.22 1.19
C ALA A 150 38.53 -9.28 2.69
N SER A 151 37.55 -9.61 3.54
CA SER A 151 37.74 -9.69 4.99
C SER A 151 38.61 -10.85 5.46
N VAL A 152 38.86 -11.85 4.61
CA VAL A 152 39.67 -13.04 4.92
C VAL A 152 40.88 -13.19 3.98
N GLY A 153 41.13 -12.22 3.10
CA GLY A 153 42.26 -12.23 2.18
C GLY A 153 42.14 -13.20 1.01
N LEU A 154 40.96 -13.74 0.72
CA LEU A 154 40.72 -14.55 -0.48
C LEU A 154 40.49 -13.67 -1.71
N LYS A 155 40.78 -14.19 -2.90
CA LYS A 155 40.52 -13.49 -4.16
C LYS A 155 39.10 -13.77 -4.63
N SER A 156 38.38 -12.73 -5.06
CA SER A 156 37.10 -12.88 -5.75
C SER A 156 37.20 -12.45 -7.21
N ILE A 157 36.71 -13.30 -8.12
CA ILE A 157 36.59 -12.99 -9.55
C ILE A 157 35.10 -12.88 -9.90
N ILE A 158 34.68 -11.72 -10.40
CA ILE A 158 33.29 -11.44 -10.71
C ILE A 158 33.11 -11.23 -12.21
N PHE A 159 32.28 -12.06 -12.83
CA PHE A 159 31.89 -11.91 -14.22
C PHE A 159 30.64 -11.03 -14.30
N VAL A 160 30.71 -9.98 -15.11
CA VAL A 160 29.60 -9.05 -15.37
C VAL A 160 29.49 -8.77 -16.86
N PRO A 161 28.28 -8.54 -17.43
CA PRO A 161 28.19 -7.98 -18.76
C PRO A 161 28.80 -6.57 -18.81
N ARG A 162 29.38 -6.19 -19.95
CA ARG A 162 29.98 -4.85 -20.17
C ARG A 162 29.02 -3.69 -19.88
N THR A 163 27.71 -3.92 -19.99
CA THR A 163 26.65 -2.96 -19.73
C THR A 163 26.30 -2.78 -18.25
N ALA A 164 26.99 -3.47 -17.33
CA ALA A 164 26.72 -3.39 -15.90
C ALA A 164 26.86 -1.95 -15.35
N PRO A 165 25.92 -1.47 -14.51
CA PRO A 165 25.94 -0.10 -14.01
C PRO A 165 27.19 0.22 -13.17
N GLN A 166 27.79 1.40 -13.38
CA GLN A 166 29.01 1.83 -12.68
C GLN A 166 28.88 1.80 -11.16
N GLY A 167 27.73 2.21 -10.61
CA GLY A 167 27.50 2.21 -9.16
C GLY A 167 27.62 0.81 -8.52
N LYS A 168 27.24 -0.24 -9.26
CA LYS A 168 27.34 -1.63 -8.80
C LYS A 168 28.77 -2.16 -8.92
N ILE A 169 29.48 -1.79 -9.98
CA ILE A 169 30.88 -2.15 -10.19
C ILE A 169 31.78 -1.50 -9.13
N ALA A 170 31.50 -0.25 -8.75
CA ALA A 170 32.31 0.50 -7.79
C ALA A 170 32.50 -0.25 -6.46
N GLN A 171 31.43 -0.85 -5.91
CA GLN A 171 31.52 -1.61 -4.66
C GLN A 171 32.43 -2.84 -4.80
N LEU A 172 32.40 -3.53 -5.95
CA LEU A 172 33.26 -4.69 -6.21
C LEU A 172 34.74 -4.29 -6.25
N LEU A 173 35.05 -3.22 -6.96
CA LEU A 173 36.41 -2.72 -7.12
C LEU A 173 36.99 -2.22 -5.78
N VAL A 174 36.18 -1.53 -4.97
CA VAL A 174 36.59 -1.08 -3.62
C VAL A 174 36.95 -2.27 -2.72
N TYR A 175 36.22 -3.38 -2.82
CA TYR A 175 36.56 -4.61 -2.09
C TYR A 175 37.71 -5.41 -2.72
N GLY A 176 38.34 -4.91 -3.79
CA GLY A 176 39.49 -5.57 -4.42
C GLY A 176 39.12 -6.76 -5.30
N ALA A 177 37.86 -6.89 -5.71
CA ALA A 177 37.46 -7.95 -6.63
C ALA A 177 38.06 -7.73 -8.03
N THR A 178 38.50 -8.82 -8.67
CA THR A 178 38.80 -8.81 -10.10
C THR A 178 37.49 -8.87 -10.87
N VAL A 179 37.10 -7.75 -11.48
CA VAL A 179 35.85 -7.65 -12.26
C VAL A 179 36.14 -7.87 -13.74
N LEU A 180 35.60 -8.95 -14.30
CA LEU A 180 35.71 -9.30 -15.71
C LEU A 180 34.43 -8.85 -16.44
N ALA A 181 34.54 -7.73 -17.15
CA ALA A 181 33.45 -7.19 -17.97
C ALA A 181 33.39 -7.93 -19.32
N VAL A 182 32.51 -8.92 -19.41
CA VAL A 182 32.27 -9.76 -20.60
C VAL A 182 31.51 -8.95 -21.65
N ASP A 183 32.01 -8.91 -22.87
CA ASP A 183 31.29 -8.32 -24.01
C ASP A 183 30.23 -9.30 -24.54
N GLY A 184 29.14 -9.43 -23.78
CA GLY A 184 28.06 -10.38 -24.02
C GLY A 184 26.89 -10.20 -23.07
N THR A 185 25.93 -11.11 -23.14
CA THR A 185 24.75 -11.15 -22.26
C THR A 185 25.12 -11.64 -20.85
N TYR A 186 24.19 -11.49 -19.92
CA TYR A 186 24.34 -12.05 -18.57
C TYR A 186 24.54 -13.57 -18.59
N ASP A 187 23.77 -14.30 -19.42
CA ASP A 187 23.88 -15.75 -19.53
C ASP A 187 25.25 -16.17 -20.07
N GLN A 188 25.75 -15.47 -21.09
CA GLN A 188 27.12 -15.70 -21.59
C GLN A 188 28.19 -15.45 -20.52
N ALA A 189 28.02 -14.42 -19.68
CA ALA A 189 28.93 -14.17 -18.56
C ALA A 189 28.83 -15.25 -17.47
N PHE A 190 27.65 -15.82 -17.26
CA PHE A 190 27.41 -16.92 -16.33
C PHE A 190 28.05 -18.22 -16.81
N ASP A 191 27.84 -18.59 -18.06
CA ASP A 191 28.40 -19.81 -18.65
C ASP A 191 29.93 -19.73 -18.67
N LEU A 192 30.49 -18.59 -19.10
CA LEU A 192 31.93 -18.34 -19.07
C LEU A 192 32.50 -18.43 -17.64
N CYS A 193 31.77 -17.92 -16.64
CA CYS A 193 32.18 -18.05 -15.24
C CYS A 193 32.27 -19.52 -14.82
N LEU A 194 31.32 -20.37 -15.22
CA LEU A 194 31.34 -21.80 -14.88
C LEU A 194 32.49 -22.52 -15.58
N GLU A 195 32.68 -22.28 -16.88
CA GLU A 195 33.75 -22.87 -17.69
C GLU A 195 35.13 -22.48 -17.13
N ALA A 196 35.38 -21.18 -16.95
CA ALA A 196 36.64 -20.68 -16.41
C ALA A 196 36.89 -21.20 -14.99
N SER A 197 35.86 -21.26 -14.15
CA SER A 197 36.01 -21.81 -12.79
C SER A 197 36.36 -23.29 -12.79
N LYS A 198 35.79 -24.07 -13.71
CA LYS A 198 36.09 -25.50 -13.85
C LYS A 198 37.53 -25.70 -14.32
N GLU A 199 37.97 -24.94 -15.31
CA GLU A 199 39.33 -25.01 -15.85
C GLU A 199 40.38 -24.60 -14.80
N GLN A 200 40.13 -23.51 -14.07
CA GLN A 200 41.08 -22.91 -13.14
C GLN A 200 40.93 -23.45 -11.70
N GLY A 201 39.96 -24.35 -11.47
CA GLY A 201 39.71 -24.95 -10.16
C GLY A 201 39.17 -23.99 -9.11
N TRP A 202 38.54 -22.88 -9.50
CA TRP A 202 37.96 -21.88 -8.59
C TRP A 202 36.72 -22.41 -7.87
N TYR A 203 36.45 -21.89 -6.67
CA TYR A 203 35.20 -22.19 -5.96
C TYR A 203 34.05 -21.35 -6.56
N ILE A 204 32.88 -21.95 -6.77
CA ILE A 204 31.75 -21.28 -7.43
C ILE A 204 30.70 -20.91 -6.38
N ARG A 205 30.39 -19.61 -6.29
CA ARG A 205 29.35 -19.08 -5.40
C ARG A 205 28.01 -18.83 -6.10
N ASN A 206 27.86 -19.22 -7.37
CA ASN A 206 26.61 -18.99 -8.08
C ASN A 206 25.40 -19.54 -7.31
N THR A 207 24.37 -18.68 -7.23
CA THR A 207 23.12 -18.97 -6.52
C THR A 207 22.35 -20.04 -7.30
N ALA A 208 21.55 -20.88 -6.62
CA ALA A 208 20.84 -22.00 -7.24
C ALA A 208 21.74 -23.03 -7.95
N TYR A 209 23.02 -23.10 -7.55
CA TYR A 209 24.01 -24.06 -8.04
C TYR A 209 24.79 -24.63 -6.87
N ASN A 210 25.31 -23.76 -6.01
CA ASN A 210 26.03 -24.18 -4.81
C ASN A 210 25.05 -24.44 -3.64
N PRO A 211 25.00 -25.69 -3.11
CA PRO A 211 23.99 -26.11 -2.13
C PRO A 211 24.23 -25.51 -0.75
N TYR A 212 25.45 -25.14 -0.41
CA TYR A 212 25.79 -24.59 0.91
C TYR A 212 25.28 -23.15 1.09
N LEU A 213 24.92 -22.46 0.00
CA LEU A 213 24.49 -21.07 0.06
C LEU A 213 23.09 -20.88 0.62
N SER A 214 22.20 -21.90 0.56
CA SER A 214 20.90 -21.86 1.24
C SER A 214 21.06 -21.94 2.76
N GLU A 215 22.10 -22.64 3.23
CA GLU A 215 22.38 -22.81 4.65
C GLU A 215 22.77 -21.51 5.34
N GLY A 216 23.36 -20.56 4.61
CA GLY A 216 23.52 -19.21 5.12
C GLY A 216 22.17 -18.50 5.27
N LYS A 217 21.34 -18.53 4.22
CA LYS A 217 20.07 -17.76 4.18
C LYS A 217 19.06 -18.20 5.24
N LYS A 218 19.02 -19.51 5.56
CA LYS A 218 18.11 -20.06 6.57
C LYS A 218 18.30 -19.45 7.97
N THR A 219 19.51 -18.98 8.27
CA THR A 219 19.82 -18.34 9.56
C THR A 219 19.00 -17.08 9.82
N ALA A 220 18.46 -16.44 8.78
CA ALA A 220 17.53 -15.33 8.96
C ALA A 220 16.28 -15.75 9.75
N VAL A 221 15.77 -16.96 9.51
CA VAL A 221 14.61 -17.50 10.24
C VAL A 221 14.98 -17.91 11.66
N TYR A 222 16.19 -18.45 11.88
CA TYR A 222 16.68 -18.74 13.23
C TYR A 222 16.70 -17.48 14.08
N GLU A 223 17.25 -16.40 13.54
CA GLU A 223 17.27 -15.11 14.22
C GLU A 223 15.89 -14.52 14.43
N ILE A 224 14.99 -14.60 13.44
CA ILE A 224 13.61 -14.12 13.60
C ILE A 224 12.95 -14.83 14.78
N CYS A 225 13.04 -16.16 14.84
CA CYS A 225 12.44 -16.93 15.93
C CYS A 225 13.14 -16.64 17.25
N GLU A 226 14.47 -16.61 17.29
CA GLU A 226 15.23 -16.34 18.52
C GLU A 226 14.95 -14.92 19.07
N GLN A 227 14.94 -13.89 18.21
CA GLN A 227 14.67 -12.51 18.60
C GLN A 227 13.21 -12.29 19.05
N LEU A 228 12.29 -13.16 18.66
CA LEU A 228 10.91 -13.21 19.15
C LEU A 228 10.75 -14.11 20.38
N GLY A 229 11.85 -14.57 20.98
CA GLY A 229 11.80 -15.43 22.16
C GLY A 229 11.30 -16.85 21.88
N TRP A 230 11.55 -17.34 20.66
CA TRP A 230 11.08 -18.63 20.13
C TRP A 230 9.56 -18.75 19.93
N ASP A 231 8.82 -17.65 20.16
CA ASP A 231 7.42 -17.52 19.78
C ASP A 231 7.33 -17.07 18.31
N ALA A 232 7.36 -18.06 17.43
CA ALA A 232 7.44 -17.89 15.98
C ALA A 232 6.32 -16.99 15.43
N PRO A 233 6.53 -16.29 14.29
CA PRO A 233 5.47 -15.52 13.64
C PRO A 233 4.46 -16.42 12.93
N ASP A 234 3.28 -15.88 12.64
CA ASP A 234 2.28 -16.54 11.79
C ASP A 234 2.68 -16.43 10.32
N TRP A 235 3.24 -15.28 9.93
CA TRP A 235 3.69 -15.03 8.56
C TRP A 235 5.08 -14.43 8.47
N ILE A 236 5.84 -14.86 7.45
CA ILE A 236 7.08 -14.22 7.02
C ILE A 236 6.95 -13.82 5.55
N PHE A 237 7.02 -12.52 5.29
CA PHE A 237 6.96 -11.94 3.94
C PHE A 237 8.37 -11.73 3.40
N VAL A 238 8.62 -12.19 2.18
CA VAL A 238 9.93 -12.09 1.52
C VAL A 238 9.77 -11.92 0.01
N SER A 239 10.67 -11.15 -0.60
CA SER A 239 10.68 -10.94 -2.04
C SER A 239 11.34 -12.11 -2.77
N VAL A 240 10.85 -12.45 -3.95
CA VAL A 240 11.25 -13.66 -4.66
C VAL A 240 11.62 -13.38 -6.11
N GLY A 241 12.92 -13.46 -6.39
CA GLY A 241 13.48 -13.61 -7.75
C GLY A 241 13.74 -15.09 -8.03
N ASP A 242 15.01 -15.51 -7.91
CA ASP A 242 15.45 -16.91 -8.15
C ASP A 242 14.85 -17.99 -7.23
N GLY A 243 14.17 -17.62 -6.14
CA GLY A 243 13.64 -18.59 -5.18
C GLY A 243 14.56 -18.95 -4.00
N CYS A 244 15.85 -18.59 -4.04
CA CYS A 244 16.81 -19.06 -3.03
C CYS A 244 16.62 -18.52 -1.62
N ILE A 245 16.11 -17.29 -1.44
CA ILE A 245 15.87 -16.76 -0.10
C ILE A 245 14.72 -17.54 0.54
N ILE A 246 13.56 -17.56 -0.10
CA ILE A 246 12.37 -18.24 0.42
C ILE A 246 12.59 -19.75 0.58
N GLY A 247 13.32 -20.40 -0.32
CA GLY A 247 13.75 -21.80 -0.18
C GLY A 247 14.64 -22.02 1.04
N GLY A 248 15.61 -21.12 1.28
CA GLY A 248 16.43 -21.13 2.49
C GLY A 248 15.63 -20.90 3.77
N LEU A 249 14.67 -19.96 3.78
CA LEU A 249 13.78 -19.74 4.93
C LEU A 249 12.95 -21.00 5.23
N GLY A 250 12.35 -21.61 4.22
CA GLY A 250 11.59 -22.86 4.36
C GLY A 250 12.43 -23.99 4.94
N LYS A 251 13.68 -24.14 4.48
CA LYS A 251 14.61 -25.09 5.08
C LYS A 251 14.89 -24.77 6.56
N GLY A 252 15.16 -23.51 6.90
CA GLY A 252 15.39 -23.10 8.29
C GLY A 252 14.21 -23.43 9.19
N LEU A 253 12.99 -23.20 8.72
CA LEU A 253 11.79 -23.55 9.48
C LEU A 253 11.66 -25.07 9.70
N ARG A 254 11.97 -25.88 8.68
CA ARG A 254 12.03 -27.35 8.83
C ARG A 254 13.09 -27.78 9.84
N ASP A 255 14.27 -27.15 9.82
CA ASP A 255 15.33 -27.46 10.79
C ASP A 255 14.86 -27.16 12.22
N LEU A 256 14.23 -25.99 12.46
CA LEU A 256 13.70 -25.62 13.78
C LEU A 256 12.57 -26.54 14.25
N ALA A 257 11.67 -26.93 13.34
CA ALA A 257 10.59 -27.86 13.63
C ALA A 257 11.12 -29.26 13.96
N ALA A 258 12.11 -29.76 13.20
CA ALA A 258 12.75 -31.05 13.46
C ALA A 258 13.46 -31.13 14.82
N LEU A 259 13.95 -29.98 15.32
CA LEU A 259 14.55 -29.85 16.65
C LEU A 259 13.52 -29.59 17.77
N GLY A 260 12.26 -29.35 17.41
CA GLY A 260 11.20 -29.01 18.37
C GLY A 260 11.38 -27.62 19.01
N TRP A 261 12.04 -26.68 18.33
CA TRP A 261 12.29 -25.33 18.88
C TRP A 261 11.16 -24.33 18.60
N ILE A 262 10.25 -24.68 17.70
CA ILE A 262 9.05 -23.90 17.39
C ILE A 262 7.82 -24.81 17.49
N GLU A 263 6.75 -24.31 18.11
CA GLU A 263 5.50 -25.06 18.27
C GLU A 263 4.60 -24.96 17.03
N LYS A 264 4.70 -23.85 16.29
CA LYS A 264 3.94 -23.59 15.07
C LYS A 264 4.86 -23.35 13.89
N MET A 265 4.42 -23.77 12.71
CA MET A 265 5.11 -23.53 11.45
C MET A 265 4.66 -22.17 10.87
N PRO A 266 5.55 -21.16 10.78
CA PRO A 266 5.26 -19.90 10.11
C PRO A 266 4.95 -20.13 8.63
N ARG A 267 3.93 -19.44 8.12
CA ARG A 267 3.56 -19.46 6.71
C ARG A 267 4.46 -18.50 5.94
N LEU A 268 4.96 -18.92 4.78
CA LEU A 268 5.79 -18.07 3.93
C LEU A 268 4.93 -17.34 2.88
N MET A 269 5.05 -16.02 2.83
CA MET A 269 4.50 -15.21 1.74
C MET A 269 5.62 -14.82 0.76
N GLY A 270 5.62 -15.43 -0.41
CA GLY A 270 6.52 -15.07 -1.51
C GLY A 270 5.96 -13.91 -2.32
N VAL A 271 6.68 -12.79 -2.38
CA VAL A 271 6.24 -11.59 -3.10
C VAL A 271 7.06 -11.42 -4.38
N GLN A 272 6.40 -11.42 -5.54
CA GLN A 272 7.04 -11.16 -6.84
C GLN A 272 6.55 -9.85 -7.44
N ALA A 273 7.39 -9.20 -8.25
CA ALA A 273 6.93 -8.11 -9.10
C ALA A 273 5.99 -8.67 -10.18
N GLU A 274 4.95 -7.94 -10.56
CA GLU A 274 3.97 -8.37 -11.57
C GLU A 274 4.64 -8.73 -12.91
N GLY A 275 5.65 -7.97 -13.33
CA GLY A 275 6.43 -8.25 -14.53
C GLY A 275 7.53 -9.31 -14.36
N SER A 276 7.59 -10.04 -13.24
CA SER A 276 8.56 -11.13 -13.01
C SER A 276 7.95 -12.24 -12.14
N ALA A 277 6.70 -12.60 -12.42
CA ALA A 277 5.83 -13.41 -11.57
C ALA A 277 5.83 -14.93 -11.88
N ALA A 278 6.94 -15.50 -12.37
CA ALA A 278 6.98 -16.89 -12.83
C ALA A 278 6.58 -17.92 -11.76
N LEU A 279 7.02 -17.76 -10.50
CA LEU A 279 6.69 -18.68 -9.40
C LEU A 279 5.26 -18.49 -8.90
N TYR A 280 4.76 -17.25 -8.88
CA TYR A 280 3.35 -17.00 -8.60
C TYR A 280 2.45 -17.70 -9.62
N ASN A 281 2.79 -17.65 -10.92
CA ASN A 281 2.03 -18.31 -11.97
C ASN A 281 2.00 -19.83 -11.78
N ALA A 282 3.16 -20.44 -11.50
CA ALA A 282 3.26 -21.88 -11.24
C ALA A 282 2.50 -22.30 -9.97
N TRP A 283 2.68 -21.55 -8.86
CA TRP A 283 1.96 -21.78 -7.61
C TRP A 283 0.44 -21.68 -7.79
N LYS A 284 -0.04 -20.65 -8.51
CA LYS A 284 -1.46 -20.46 -8.80
C LYS A 284 -2.06 -21.59 -9.63
N LYS A 285 -1.26 -22.17 -10.55
CA LYS A 285 -1.62 -23.35 -11.34
C LYS A 285 -1.51 -24.67 -10.54
N GLY A 286 -0.91 -24.65 -9.34
CA GLY A 286 -0.68 -25.84 -8.52
C GLY A 286 0.40 -26.78 -9.07
N THR A 287 1.35 -26.26 -9.86
CA THR A 287 2.41 -27.06 -10.51
C THR A 287 3.81 -26.67 -10.03
N GLU A 288 4.75 -27.63 -10.13
CA GLU A 288 6.19 -27.39 -9.97
C GLU A 288 6.87 -26.98 -11.29
N GLU A 289 6.17 -27.10 -12.42
CA GLU A 289 6.65 -26.67 -13.74
C GLU A 289 6.52 -25.15 -13.89
N VAL A 290 7.64 -24.48 -14.14
CA VAL A 290 7.69 -23.02 -14.28
C VAL A 290 7.95 -22.65 -15.72
N GLU A 291 6.97 -22.00 -16.32
CA GLU A 291 7.12 -21.36 -17.61
C GLU A 291 7.97 -20.08 -17.45
N PRO A 292 9.02 -19.88 -18.26
CA PRO A 292 9.77 -18.63 -18.28
C PRO A 292 8.87 -17.43 -18.60
N VAL A 293 9.16 -16.30 -17.99
CA VAL A 293 8.55 -15.00 -18.35
C VAL A 293 9.62 -14.04 -18.84
N GLU A 294 9.25 -13.04 -19.65
CA GLU A 294 10.14 -11.93 -19.95
C GLU A 294 10.15 -10.96 -18.75
N PRO A 295 11.27 -10.83 -18.02
CA PRO A 295 11.28 -10.11 -16.77
C PRO A 295 11.38 -8.59 -16.98
N HIS A 296 10.44 -7.84 -16.41
CA HIS A 296 10.44 -6.38 -16.40
C HIS A 296 9.95 -5.81 -15.06
N THR A 297 10.83 -5.17 -14.29
CA THR A 297 10.50 -4.47 -13.05
C THR A 297 11.64 -3.52 -12.65
N ILE A 298 11.31 -2.43 -11.93
CA ILE A 298 12.32 -1.60 -11.24
C ILE A 298 13.08 -2.38 -10.16
N ALA A 299 12.52 -3.47 -9.64
CA ALA A 299 13.11 -4.27 -8.57
C ALA A 299 14.10 -5.29 -9.15
N ASP A 300 15.23 -4.78 -9.59
CA ASP A 300 16.30 -5.52 -10.28
C ASP A 300 16.68 -6.86 -9.63
N SER A 301 16.77 -6.93 -8.31
CA SER A 301 17.17 -8.12 -7.55
C SER A 301 16.13 -9.25 -7.56
N ILE A 302 14.91 -8.97 -8.04
CA ILE A 302 13.85 -9.96 -8.28
C ILE A 302 13.36 -9.96 -9.75
N SER A 303 14.06 -9.26 -10.65
CA SER A 303 13.79 -9.27 -12.09
C SER A 303 14.35 -10.54 -12.73
N VAL A 304 13.62 -11.66 -12.62
CA VAL A 304 14.07 -12.99 -13.03
C VAL A 304 13.01 -13.66 -13.90
N GLY A 305 13.40 -14.07 -15.11
CA GLY A 305 12.50 -14.70 -16.08
C GLY A 305 12.22 -16.18 -15.77
N LEU A 306 13.29 -16.98 -15.62
CA LEU A 306 13.21 -18.37 -15.16
C LEU A 306 13.98 -18.53 -13.84
N PRO A 307 13.29 -18.57 -12.70
CA PRO A 307 13.91 -18.75 -11.38
C PRO A 307 14.64 -20.09 -11.28
N ARG A 308 15.94 -20.04 -10.96
CA ARG A 308 16.77 -21.25 -10.93
C ARG A 308 16.43 -22.19 -9.77
N ASP A 309 16.12 -21.66 -8.58
CA ASP A 309 15.76 -22.44 -7.38
C ASP A 309 14.24 -22.59 -7.18
N ARG A 310 13.52 -22.63 -8.31
CA ARG A 310 12.06 -22.68 -8.40
C ARG A 310 11.41 -23.79 -7.57
N ILE A 311 11.95 -25.00 -7.64
CA ILE A 311 11.36 -26.17 -7.00
C ILE A 311 11.43 -26.04 -5.47
N LYS A 312 12.58 -25.62 -4.93
CA LYS A 312 12.73 -25.37 -3.50
C LYS A 312 11.81 -24.25 -3.02
N ALA A 313 11.66 -23.19 -3.82
CA ALA A 313 10.76 -22.09 -3.47
C ALA A 313 9.29 -22.52 -3.43
N LEU A 314 8.81 -23.24 -4.45
CA LEU A 314 7.43 -23.74 -4.52
C LEU A 314 7.15 -24.76 -3.41
N ARG A 315 8.10 -25.65 -3.11
CA ARG A 315 7.99 -26.60 -1.99
C ARG A 315 8.01 -25.89 -0.65
N ALA A 316 8.91 -24.92 -0.42
CA ALA A 316 8.95 -24.15 0.83
C ALA A 316 7.61 -23.46 1.12
N VAL A 317 6.97 -22.87 0.10
CA VAL A 317 5.66 -22.25 0.25
C VAL A 317 4.58 -23.30 0.52
N ARG A 318 4.58 -24.44 -0.18
CA ARG A 318 3.61 -25.53 0.07
C ARG A 318 3.75 -26.15 1.46
N ASP A 319 4.97 -26.51 1.85
CA ASP A 319 5.28 -27.17 3.13
C ASP A 319 4.91 -26.30 4.33
N THR A 320 4.94 -24.97 4.16
CA THR A 320 4.56 -24.00 5.19
C THR A 320 3.11 -23.54 5.09
N ASN A 321 2.31 -24.14 4.19
CA ASN A 321 0.95 -23.68 3.87
C ASN A 321 0.89 -22.17 3.53
N GLY A 322 1.94 -21.66 2.92
CA GLY A 322 2.13 -20.28 2.51
C GLY A 322 1.40 -19.91 1.22
N ALA A 323 1.73 -18.74 0.68
CA ALA A 323 1.19 -18.27 -0.59
C ALA A 323 2.20 -17.43 -1.38
N PHE A 324 1.90 -17.21 -2.66
CA PHE A 324 2.55 -16.18 -3.46
C PHE A 324 1.59 -15.02 -3.73
N ILE A 325 2.13 -13.81 -3.82
CA ILE A 325 1.40 -12.62 -4.22
C ILE A 325 2.25 -11.76 -5.16
N THR A 326 1.60 -11.07 -6.09
CA THR A 326 2.27 -10.14 -7.01
C THR A 326 2.00 -8.69 -6.64
N VAL A 327 3.01 -7.84 -6.83
CA VAL A 327 2.92 -6.40 -6.62
C VAL A 327 3.44 -5.62 -7.82
N SER A 328 2.84 -4.47 -8.11
CA SER A 328 3.29 -3.59 -9.18
C SER A 328 4.51 -2.76 -8.74
N ASP A 329 5.24 -2.20 -9.70
CA ASP A 329 6.38 -1.33 -9.41
C ASP A 329 5.96 -0.07 -8.62
N GLU A 330 4.75 0.45 -8.86
CA GLU A 330 4.18 1.57 -8.11
C GLU A 330 3.90 1.18 -6.65
N GLU A 331 3.37 -0.02 -6.40
CA GLU A 331 3.17 -0.54 -5.05
C GLU A 331 4.51 -0.73 -4.33
N ILE A 332 5.54 -1.20 -5.04
CA ILE A 332 6.91 -1.31 -4.51
C ILE A 332 7.46 0.07 -4.12
N LEU A 333 7.37 1.07 -4.99
CA LEU A 333 7.83 2.45 -4.69
C LEU A 333 7.06 3.07 -3.52
N ALA A 334 5.74 2.84 -3.45
CA ALA A 334 4.92 3.29 -2.33
C ALA A 334 5.35 2.64 -1.01
N ALA A 335 5.66 1.34 -1.02
CA ALA A 335 6.17 0.61 0.13
C ALA A 335 7.57 1.09 0.54
N MET A 336 8.47 1.40 -0.40
CA MET A 336 9.78 2.00 -0.10
C MET A 336 9.62 3.31 0.68
N ARG A 337 8.76 4.21 0.17
CA ARG A 337 8.45 5.49 0.83
C ARG A 337 7.86 5.26 2.23
N MET A 338 6.95 4.29 2.35
CA MET A 338 6.28 3.98 3.61
C MET A 338 7.28 3.46 4.66
N LEU A 339 8.17 2.53 4.32
CA LEU A 339 9.23 2.05 5.22
C LEU A 339 10.12 3.20 5.71
N GLY A 340 10.57 4.05 4.79
CA GLY A 340 11.41 5.20 5.14
C GLY A 340 10.69 6.18 6.09
N GLN A 341 9.46 6.56 5.79
CA GLN A 341 8.73 7.61 6.54
C GLN A 341 8.10 7.14 7.85
N SER A 342 7.78 5.85 7.97
CA SER A 342 7.12 5.30 9.17
C SER A 342 8.07 4.61 10.14
N MET A 343 9.19 4.06 9.62
CA MET A 343 10.11 3.23 10.38
C MET A 343 11.57 3.70 10.33
N GLY A 344 11.92 4.64 9.44
CA GLY A 344 13.32 5.00 9.21
C GLY A 344 14.14 3.87 8.55
N VAL A 345 13.47 2.86 7.97
CA VAL A 345 14.13 1.75 7.28
C VAL A 345 14.26 2.11 5.80
N PHE A 346 15.49 2.26 5.33
CA PHE A 346 15.78 2.60 3.94
C PHE A 346 16.05 1.33 3.11
N ALA A 347 15.01 0.85 2.41
CA ALA A 347 15.03 -0.36 1.61
C ALA A 347 15.27 -0.08 0.11
N GLU A 348 15.95 -0.99 -0.59
CA GLU A 348 15.93 -1.05 -2.06
C GLU A 348 14.55 -1.53 -2.56
N PRO A 349 14.21 -1.41 -3.86
CA PRO A 349 12.89 -1.83 -4.36
C PRO A 349 12.55 -3.30 -4.04
N ALA A 350 13.47 -4.23 -4.29
CA ALA A 350 13.29 -5.64 -3.93
C ALA A 350 13.14 -5.86 -2.41
N GLY A 351 13.79 -5.03 -1.58
CA GLY A 351 13.66 -5.06 -0.13
C GLY A 351 12.33 -4.49 0.37
N ALA A 352 11.66 -3.63 -0.41
CA ALA A 352 10.37 -3.05 -0.06
C ALA A 352 9.17 -3.84 -0.57
N ALA A 353 9.35 -4.66 -1.62
CA ALA A 353 8.29 -5.52 -2.16
C ALA A 353 7.55 -6.36 -1.09
N PRO A 354 8.21 -6.91 -0.05
CA PRO A 354 7.51 -7.65 1.01
C PRO A 354 6.46 -6.84 1.77
N LEU A 355 6.71 -5.54 2.01
CA LEU A 355 5.72 -4.66 2.62
C LEU A 355 4.57 -4.39 1.64
N ALA A 356 4.84 -4.16 0.36
CA ALA A 356 3.80 -4.02 -0.66
C ALA A 356 2.90 -5.27 -0.70
N GLY A 357 3.51 -6.47 -0.62
CA GLY A 357 2.78 -7.73 -0.55
C GLY A 357 1.91 -7.85 0.69
N LEU A 358 2.39 -7.40 1.85
CA LEU A 358 1.60 -7.36 3.09
C LEU A 358 0.38 -6.45 2.94
N LEU A 359 0.55 -5.23 2.41
CA LEU A 359 -0.56 -4.29 2.22
C LEU A 359 -1.66 -4.91 1.33
N LYS A 360 -1.27 -5.56 0.23
CA LYS A 360 -2.19 -6.23 -0.68
C LYS A 360 -2.82 -7.50 -0.07
N ALA A 361 -2.08 -8.22 0.78
CA ALA A 361 -2.59 -9.40 1.48
C ALA A 361 -3.63 -9.03 2.55
N LEU A 362 -3.45 -7.90 3.25
CA LEU A 362 -4.43 -7.35 4.19
C LEU A 362 -5.71 -6.92 3.45
N GLU A 363 -5.57 -6.20 2.33
CA GLU A 363 -6.71 -5.77 1.51
C GLU A 363 -7.55 -6.96 1.02
N ARG A 364 -6.89 -8.08 0.69
CA ARG A 364 -7.52 -9.31 0.21
C ARG A 364 -8.02 -10.23 1.33
N GLY A 365 -7.83 -9.88 2.60
CA GLY A 365 -8.19 -10.71 3.75
C GLY A 365 -7.41 -12.04 3.82
N ILE A 366 -6.23 -12.13 3.20
CA ILE A 366 -5.34 -13.30 3.27
C ILE A 366 -4.65 -13.36 4.64
N VAL A 367 -4.34 -12.19 5.18
CA VAL A 367 -3.73 -12.00 6.50
C VAL A 367 -4.70 -11.21 7.38
N SER A 368 -4.89 -11.68 8.60
CA SER A 368 -5.66 -10.98 9.63
C SER A 368 -4.78 -9.93 10.33
N PRO A 369 -5.32 -8.75 10.70
CA PRO A 369 -4.55 -7.73 11.41
C PRO A 369 -3.97 -8.19 12.76
N GLU A 370 -4.58 -9.19 13.40
CA GLU A 370 -4.12 -9.74 14.69
C GLU A 370 -2.97 -10.76 14.56
N GLU A 371 -2.67 -11.25 13.35
CA GLU A 371 -1.59 -12.20 13.13
C GLU A 371 -0.21 -11.54 13.35
N LYS A 372 0.74 -12.31 13.89
CA LYS A 372 2.13 -11.88 14.05
C LYS A 372 2.86 -11.99 12.72
N VAL A 373 3.24 -10.85 12.15
CA VAL A 373 3.83 -10.76 10.82
C VAL A 373 5.24 -10.21 10.87
N VAL A 374 6.16 -10.86 10.15
CA VAL A 374 7.51 -10.38 9.90
C VAL A 374 7.67 -10.04 8.42
N VAL A 375 8.08 -8.81 8.12
CA VAL A 375 8.43 -8.35 6.76
C VAL A 375 9.96 -8.30 6.64
N LEU A 376 10.51 -9.06 5.71
CA LEU A 376 11.96 -9.16 5.50
C LEU A 376 12.45 -8.14 4.46
N VAL A 377 13.17 -7.11 4.91
CA VAL A 377 13.80 -6.12 4.03
C VAL A 377 15.16 -6.63 3.60
N THR A 378 15.27 -7.13 2.37
CA THR A 378 16.43 -7.92 1.92
C THR A 378 17.69 -7.13 1.58
N GLY A 379 17.57 -5.82 1.34
CA GLY A 379 18.67 -4.98 0.88
C GLY A 379 18.42 -3.49 1.11
N ASN A 380 19.52 -2.75 1.17
CA ASN A 380 19.54 -1.34 1.55
C ASN A 380 19.24 -0.39 0.38
N GLY A 381 18.46 0.67 0.64
CA GLY A 381 18.09 1.67 -0.36
C GLY A 381 19.27 2.45 -0.95
N LEU A 382 20.42 2.53 -0.25
CA LEU A 382 21.64 3.16 -0.78
C LEU A 382 22.20 2.43 -2.02
N LYS A 383 21.78 1.18 -2.26
CA LYS A 383 22.16 0.42 -3.45
C LYS A 383 21.43 0.85 -4.72
N ASP A 384 20.27 1.49 -4.57
CA ASP A 384 19.46 2.01 -5.67
C ASP A 384 18.89 3.38 -5.33
N VAL A 385 19.80 4.36 -5.34
CA VAL A 385 19.46 5.77 -5.10
C VAL A 385 18.51 6.30 -6.18
N ALA A 386 18.60 5.79 -7.42
CA ALA A 386 17.73 6.22 -8.51
C ALA A 386 16.26 5.87 -8.23
N SER A 387 15.97 4.65 -7.80
CA SER A 387 14.62 4.25 -7.39
C SER A 387 14.17 4.97 -6.12
N ALA A 388 15.08 5.25 -5.17
CA ALA A 388 14.75 6.06 -4.00
C ALA A 388 14.28 7.47 -4.39
N MET A 389 14.99 8.14 -5.31
CA MET A 389 14.59 9.45 -5.84
C MET A 389 13.26 9.37 -6.60
N LYS A 390 13.04 8.31 -7.41
CA LYS A 390 11.75 8.06 -8.07
C LYS A 390 10.61 7.86 -7.05
N ALA A 391 10.90 7.22 -5.92
CA ALA A 391 9.93 6.97 -4.86
C ALA A 391 9.57 8.22 -4.06
N THR A 392 10.40 9.26 -3.98
CA THR A 392 10.13 10.45 -3.12
C THR A 392 9.97 11.76 -3.87
N GLY A 393 10.55 11.90 -5.06
CA GLY A 393 10.70 13.18 -5.77
C GLY A 393 11.99 13.91 -5.39
N GLU A 394 12.15 15.12 -5.93
CA GLU A 394 13.37 15.92 -5.79
C GLU A 394 13.36 16.82 -4.53
N PRO A 395 14.55 17.23 -4.03
CA PRO A 395 14.66 18.23 -2.97
C PRO A 395 14.03 19.56 -3.36
N ILE A 396 13.53 20.31 -2.37
CA ILE A 396 13.08 21.69 -2.58
C ILE A 396 14.31 22.60 -2.67
N PHE A 397 14.60 23.10 -3.87
CA PHE A 397 15.69 24.06 -4.08
C PHE A 397 15.31 25.46 -3.58
N ILE A 398 16.14 26.05 -2.72
CA ILE A 398 15.96 27.38 -2.15
C ILE A 398 17.24 28.21 -2.27
N ALA A 399 17.10 29.53 -2.33
CA ALA A 399 18.22 30.45 -2.14
C ALA A 399 18.74 30.38 -0.68
N PRO A 400 20.00 30.75 -0.40
CA PRO A 400 20.57 30.73 0.95
C PRO A 400 20.04 31.90 1.82
N SER A 401 18.73 31.97 2.01
CA SER A 401 18.06 33.01 2.80
C SER A 401 16.94 32.44 3.66
N LEU A 402 16.74 33.05 4.84
CA LEU A 402 15.67 32.67 5.76
C LEU A 402 14.27 32.89 5.13
N GLU A 403 14.15 33.86 4.23
CA GLU A 403 12.92 34.08 3.48
C GLU A 403 12.62 32.93 2.50
N ALA A 404 13.62 32.41 1.79
CA ALA A 404 13.44 31.28 0.89
C ALA A 404 13.07 30.01 1.67
N VAL A 405 13.65 29.79 2.86
CA VAL A 405 13.23 28.73 3.79
C VAL A 405 11.77 28.91 4.19
N ARG A 406 11.36 30.11 4.62
CA ARG A 406 9.96 30.41 4.97
C ARG A 406 9.02 30.18 3.80
N LYS A 407 9.40 30.55 2.58
CA LYS A 407 8.60 30.32 1.37
C LYS A 407 8.49 28.83 1.01
N ALA A 408 9.53 28.05 1.25
CA ALA A 408 9.52 26.61 0.99
C ALA A 408 8.70 25.82 2.02
N LEU A 409 8.80 26.15 3.30
CA LEU A 409 8.11 25.45 4.40
C LEU A 409 6.71 26.01 4.68
N HIS A 410 6.49 27.29 4.36
CA HIS A 410 5.21 27.99 4.48
C HIS A 410 4.87 28.71 3.17
N PRO A 411 4.66 27.96 2.06
CA PRO A 411 4.36 28.56 0.79
C PRO A 411 3.11 29.43 0.91
N LYS A 412 3.28 30.76 0.75
CA LYS A 412 2.16 31.67 0.52
C LYS A 412 1.39 31.14 -0.68
N ARG A 413 0.13 30.73 -0.48
CA ARG A 413 -0.76 30.31 -1.58
C ARG A 413 -1.04 31.54 -2.46
N GLY A 414 -0.19 31.75 -3.46
CA GLY A 414 -0.30 32.86 -4.41
C GLY A 414 0.38 32.49 -5.73
N CYS A 415 -0.43 32.46 -6.79
CA CYS A 415 -0.11 32.47 -8.23
C CYS A 415 1.23 31.86 -8.68
N ARG A 416 1.18 30.70 -9.35
CA ARG A 416 2.29 30.23 -10.19
C ARG A 416 2.00 30.55 -11.66
N GLY A 417 2.54 31.67 -12.11
CA GLY A 417 2.81 31.94 -13.53
C GLY A 417 4.20 31.44 -13.92
N ARG A 418 4.28 30.92 -15.16
CA ARG A 418 5.44 30.53 -15.99
C ARG A 418 6.14 29.20 -15.70
N LYS A 419 5.88 28.22 -16.59
CA LYS A 419 6.70 27.03 -16.86
C LYS A 419 7.88 27.38 -17.81
N PRO A 420 9.02 26.65 -17.76
CA PRO A 420 10.07 26.67 -18.78
C PRO A 420 9.63 25.92 -20.06
N PRO A 421 10.35 26.06 -21.20
CA PRO A 421 9.81 25.69 -22.51
C PRO A 421 9.65 24.18 -22.67
N ALA A 422 8.61 23.81 -23.42
CA ALA A 422 8.24 22.44 -23.70
C ALA A 422 9.26 21.75 -24.62
N GLY A 423 9.88 20.69 -24.12
CA GLY A 423 10.47 19.63 -24.92
C GLY A 423 9.48 18.47 -25.02
N GLU A 424 9.28 17.96 -26.23
CA GLU A 424 8.28 16.96 -26.61
C GLU A 424 8.42 15.65 -25.82
N HIS A 425 7.38 15.26 -25.07
CA HIS A 425 7.17 13.87 -24.66
C HIS A 425 6.09 13.25 -25.55
N ARG A 426 6.50 12.61 -26.65
CA ARG A 426 5.70 11.58 -27.33
C ARG A 426 6.01 10.24 -26.67
N GLY A 427 5.13 9.80 -25.77
CA GLY A 427 5.18 8.47 -25.18
C GLY A 427 3.80 7.84 -25.27
N CYS A 428 3.74 6.58 -25.73
CA CYS A 428 2.50 5.80 -25.81
C CYS A 428 1.83 5.71 -24.41
N PRO A 429 0.49 5.69 -24.31
CA PRO A 429 -0.19 5.57 -23.03
C PRO A 429 0.14 4.22 -22.37
N PRO A 430 0.34 4.19 -21.05
CA PRO A 430 0.65 2.95 -20.32
C PRO A 430 -0.53 1.95 -20.41
N GLU A 431 -0.23 0.65 -20.53
CA GLU A 431 -1.22 -0.42 -20.73
C GLU A 431 -2.25 -0.56 -19.59
N LYS A 432 -2.00 0.01 -18.40
CA LYS A 432 -3.01 0.14 -17.32
C LYS A 432 -2.94 1.52 -16.66
N PRO A 433 -4.07 2.25 -16.56
CA PRO A 433 -4.10 3.58 -15.96
C PRO A 433 -4.05 3.52 -14.42
N PHE A 434 -3.33 4.47 -13.80
CA PHE A 434 -3.19 4.66 -12.34
C PHE A 434 -4.54 4.72 -11.62
N TRP A 435 -5.50 5.46 -12.17
CA TRP A 435 -6.91 5.46 -11.76
C TRP A 435 -7.79 5.41 -13.01
N ARG A 436 -8.91 4.69 -12.92
CA ARG A 436 -9.94 4.69 -13.95
C ARG A 436 -10.99 5.73 -13.58
N THR A 437 -11.29 6.62 -14.51
CA THR A 437 -12.43 7.51 -14.40
C THR A 437 -13.19 7.51 -15.72
N ALA A 438 -14.51 7.51 -15.65
CA ALA A 438 -15.37 7.74 -16.80
C ALA A 438 -15.78 9.21 -16.95
N LEU A 439 -15.36 10.09 -16.02
CA LEU A 439 -15.86 11.47 -15.93
C LEU A 439 -15.12 12.43 -16.86
N THR A 440 -13.80 12.41 -16.87
CA THR A 440 -13.00 13.42 -17.59
C THR A 440 -11.76 12.78 -18.19
N TYR A 441 -11.42 13.20 -19.40
CA TYR A 441 -10.20 12.86 -20.12
C TYR A 441 -9.41 14.16 -20.38
N ILE A 442 -8.12 14.17 -20.05
CA ILE A 442 -7.24 15.33 -20.24
C ILE A 442 -5.91 14.86 -20.84
N GLU A 443 -5.55 15.49 -21.95
CA GLU A 443 -4.25 15.43 -22.60
C GLU A 443 -3.84 16.85 -23.03
N PRO A 444 -2.60 17.09 -23.49
CA PRO A 444 -2.22 18.40 -24.02
C PRO A 444 -3.27 18.91 -25.04
N ASP A 445 -3.78 20.12 -24.80
CA ASP A 445 -4.77 20.82 -25.61
C ASP A 445 -6.15 20.12 -25.78
N THR A 446 -6.40 19.02 -25.07
CA THR A 446 -7.67 18.27 -25.13
C THR A 446 -8.24 18.05 -23.74
N ILE A 447 -9.46 18.54 -23.52
CA ILE A 447 -10.23 18.27 -22.29
C ILE A 447 -11.61 17.79 -22.72
N ARG A 448 -12.01 16.60 -22.28
CA ARG A 448 -13.35 16.05 -22.51
C ARG A 448 -14.01 15.66 -21.21
N ILE A 449 -15.29 15.97 -21.04
CA ILE A 449 -16.12 15.47 -19.94
C ILE A 449 -17.14 14.49 -20.52
N ARG A 450 -17.14 13.25 -20.01
CA ARG A 450 -17.99 12.15 -20.50
C ARG A 450 -17.95 11.99 -22.03
N GLY A 451 -16.80 12.28 -22.63
CA GLY A 451 -16.57 12.20 -24.08
C GLY A 451 -16.84 13.49 -24.87
N TYR A 452 -17.49 14.50 -24.30
CA TYR A 452 -17.77 15.79 -24.96
C TYR A 452 -16.64 16.79 -24.74
N ASP A 453 -16.28 17.54 -25.79
CA ASP A 453 -15.26 18.58 -25.72
C ASP A 453 -15.66 19.70 -24.74
N ILE A 454 -14.72 20.12 -23.87
CA ILE A 454 -15.02 21.13 -22.85
C ILE A 454 -15.45 22.47 -23.46
N ALA A 455 -14.92 22.85 -24.62
CA ALA A 455 -15.28 24.11 -25.28
C ALA A 455 -16.74 24.06 -25.77
N GLU A 456 -17.18 22.91 -26.30
CA GLU A 456 -18.58 22.71 -26.68
C GLU A 456 -19.51 22.67 -25.46
N ILE A 457 -19.06 22.07 -24.36
CA ILE A 457 -19.83 22.08 -23.11
C ILE A 457 -20.02 23.50 -22.61
N ILE A 458 -18.95 24.31 -22.59
CA ILE A 458 -18.99 25.71 -22.15
C ILE A 458 -19.94 26.53 -23.02
N ASP A 459 -19.99 26.26 -24.33
CA ASP A 459 -20.83 26.98 -25.28
C ASP A 459 -22.31 26.59 -25.20
N LYS A 460 -22.62 25.30 -25.00
CA LYS A 460 -23.97 24.75 -25.25
C LYS A 460 -24.73 24.30 -24.02
N LEU A 461 -24.06 23.97 -22.91
CA LEU A 461 -24.68 23.33 -21.75
C LEU A 461 -24.76 24.27 -20.55
N SER A 462 -25.88 24.24 -19.83
CA SER A 462 -26.01 24.91 -18.54
C SER A 462 -25.26 24.17 -17.44
N PHE A 463 -25.04 24.81 -16.29
CA PHE A 463 -24.40 24.13 -15.15
C PHE A 463 -25.25 22.95 -14.67
N GLY A 464 -26.57 23.10 -14.70
CA GLY A 464 -27.50 22.01 -14.39
C GLY A 464 -27.36 20.81 -15.34
N ASP A 465 -27.20 21.05 -16.64
CA ASP A 465 -27.01 19.98 -17.63
C ASP A 465 -25.68 19.25 -17.41
N VAL A 466 -24.62 19.99 -17.12
CA VAL A 466 -23.30 19.41 -16.82
C VAL A 466 -23.32 18.61 -15.52
N PHE A 467 -24.03 19.09 -14.49
CA PHE A 467 -24.21 18.36 -13.25
C PHE A 467 -24.93 17.03 -13.49
N TYR A 468 -26.03 17.05 -14.25
CA TYR A 468 -26.75 15.85 -14.64
C TYR A 468 -25.85 14.87 -15.41
N LEU A 469 -25.10 15.36 -16.41
CA LEU A 469 -24.16 14.57 -17.20
C LEU A 469 -23.08 13.89 -16.36
N LEU A 470 -22.49 14.60 -15.40
CA LEU A 470 -21.44 14.03 -14.54
C LEU A 470 -21.97 12.86 -13.70
N ILE A 471 -23.17 13.02 -13.14
CA ILE A 471 -23.81 12.04 -12.27
C ILE A 471 -24.37 10.84 -13.06
N LYS A 472 -25.16 11.09 -14.10
CA LYS A 472 -25.87 10.05 -14.86
C LYS A 472 -25.04 9.44 -15.97
N GLY A 473 -24.01 10.15 -16.43
CA GLY A 473 -23.16 9.73 -17.54
C GLY A 473 -23.79 9.94 -18.92
N GLU A 474 -25.02 10.46 -18.99
CA GLU A 474 -25.74 10.83 -20.20
C GLU A 474 -26.25 12.27 -20.10
N LEU A 475 -26.39 12.95 -21.23
CA LEU A 475 -27.02 14.27 -21.26
C LEU A 475 -28.49 14.19 -20.81
N PRO A 476 -29.06 15.25 -20.21
CA PRO A 476 -30.47 15.30 -19.88
C PRO A 476 -31.33 15.07 -21.14
N ARG A 477 -32.43 14.33 -20.99
CA ARG A 477 -33.31 13.97 -22.11
C ARG A 477 -34.39 15.02 -22.36
N GLY A 478 -34.56 15.96 -21.44
CA GLY A 478 -35.49 17.08 -21.54
C GLY A 478 -35.02 18.27 -20.71
N ASN A 479 -35.73 18.54 -19.61
CA ASN A 479 -35.56 19.76 -18.82
C ASN A 479 -34.90 19.53 -17.45
N GLU A 480 -34.25 18.39 -17.24
CA GLU A 480 -33.69 18.00 -15.94
C GLU A 480 -32.65 19.01 -15.45
N GLY A 481 -31.76 19.50 -16.33
CA GLY A 481 -30.77 20.52 -15.97
C GLY A 481 -31.41 21.82 -15.48
N LYS A 482 -32.49 22.28 -16.13
CA LYS A 482 -33.23 23.48 -15.69
C LYS A 482 -33.89 23.31 -14.32
N LEU A 483 -34.36 22.09 -14.02
CA LEU A 483 -34.94 21.79 -12.71
C LEU A 483 -33.85 21.73 -11.64
N ILE A 484 -32.69 21.16 -11.95
CA ILE A 484 -31.51 21.17 -11.07
C ILE A 484 -31.11 22.61 -10.72
N GLU A 485 -31.03 23.52 -11.69
CA GLU A 485 -30.70 24.92 -11.41
C GLU A 485 -31.73 25.58 -10.48
N ALA A 486 -33.03 25.33 -10.70
CA ALA A 486 -34.08 25.84 -9.82
C ALA A 486 -33.94 25.29 -8.39
N ILE A 487 -33.60 24.01 -8.23
CA ILE A 487 -33.31 23.38 -6.93
C ILE A 487 -32.12 24.07 -6.27
N LEU A 488 -31.00 24.24 -6.99
CA LEU A 488 -29.80 24.88 -6.44
C LEU A 488 -30.08 26.31 -5.98
N VAL A 489 -30.85 27.09 -6.74
CA VAL A 489 -31.26 28.45 -6.37
C VAL A 489 -32.07 28.48 -5.08
N SER A 490 -32.96 27.50 -4.86
CA SER A 490 -33.84 27.45 -3.69
C SER A 490 -33.09 27.35 -2.35
N CYS A 491 -31.85 26.86 -2.37
CA CYS A 491 -31.03 26.58 -1.19
C CYS A 491 -29.71 27.35 -1.16
N CYS A 492 -29.58 28.43 -1.96
CA CYS A 492 -28.34 29.21 -2.09
C CYS A 492 -27.83 29.79 -0.77
N ASP A 493 -28.71 30.40 0.02
CA ASP A 493 -28.37 31.01 1.30
C ASP A 493 -29.50 30.84 2.32
N HIS A 494 -29.18 30.89 3.61
CA HIS A 494 -30.13 30.80 4.73
C HIS A 494 -29.69 31.69 5.90
N SER A 495 -28.86 32.70 5.61
CA SER A 495 -28.36 33.68 6.56
C SER A 495 -27.57 33.05 7.73
N PHE A 496 -27.21 33.86 8.72
CA PHE A 496 -26.51 33.47 9.96
C PHE A 496 -27.34 32.56 10.88
N LEU A 497 -28.50 32.09 10.41
CA LEU A 497 -29.29 31.08 11.11
C LEU A 497 -28.75 29.66 10.84
N ALA A 498 -27.99 29.47 9.76
CA ALA A 498 -27.46 28.17 9.38
C ALA A 498 -26.09 27.91 10.03
N PRO A 499 -25.87 26.73 10.67
CA PRO A 499 -24.58 26.33 11.21
C PRO A 499 -23.42 26.46 10.21
N SER A 500 -23.67 26.16 8.93
CA SER A 500 -22.67 26.28 7.86
C SER A 500 -22.23 27.72 7.61
N VAL A 501 -23.15 28.68 7.69
CA VAL A 501 -22.83 30.11 7.57
C VAL A 501 -22.06 30.58 8.81
N ASN A 502 -22.49 30.15 9.99
CA ASN A 502 -21.85 30.51 11.26
C ASN A 502 -20.40 30.03 11.29
N ALA A 503 -20.15 28.75 11.00
CA ALA A 503 -18.82 28.19 10.94
C ALA A 503 -17.94 28.88 9.89
N THR A 504 -18.52 29.22 8.73
CA THR A 504 -17.80 29.93 7.66
C THR A 504 -17.36 31.32 8.10
N ARG A 505 -18.26 32.10 8.71
CA ARG A 505 -17.93 33.46 9.19
C ARG A 505 -17.00 33.43 10.39
N PHE A 506 -17.19 32.53 11.35
CA PHE A 506 -16.23 32.35 12.45
C PHE A 506 -14.84 32.00 11.94
N ALA A 507 -14.72 31.07 10.98
CA ALA A 507 -13.45 30.76 10.36
C ALA A 507 -12.87 31.99 9.61
N ALA A 508 -13.65 32.65 8.75
CA ALA A 508 -13.21 33.84 8.00
C ALA A 508 -12.73 34.97 8.93
N SER A 509 -13.45 35.24 10.02
CA SER A 509 -13.12 36.27 11.01
C SER A 509 -11.78 36.05 11.72
N SER A 510 -11.27 34.81 11.74
CA SER A 510 -9.94 34.47 12.27
C SER A 510 -8.79 34.72 11.28
N GLY A 511 -9.09 35.17 10.06
CA GLY A 511 -8.11 35.51 9.03
C GLY A 511 -7.60 34.32 8.20
N VAL A 512 -8.32 33.19 8.21
CA VAL A 512 -7.98 32.04 7.35
C VAL A 512 -8.25 32.34 5.87
N PRO A 513 -7.54 31.69 4.94
CA PRO A 513 -7.85 31.79 3.51
C PRO A 513 -9.31 31.43 3.20
N LEU A 514 -9.92 32.09 2.20
CA LEU A 514 -11.31 31.89 1.77
C LEU A 514 -11.72 30.41 1.65
N ALA A 515 -10.87 29.58 1.04
CA ALA A 515 -11.14 28.15 0.87
C ALA A 515 -11.29 27.40 2.21
N GLN A 516 -10.56 27.80 3.25
CA GLN A 516 -10.67 27.20 4.59
C GLN A 516 -11.93 27.65 5.30
N ALA A 517 -12.31 28.92 5.16
CA ALA A 517 -13.57 29.42 5.68
C ALA A 517 -14.78 28.70 5.08
N VAL A 518 -14.81 28.59 3.74
CA VAL A 518 -15.86 27.85 3.03
C VAL A 518 -15.85 26.36 3.39
N ALA A 519 -14.67 25.74 3.49
CA ALA A 519 -14.56 24.34 3.93
C ALA A 519 -15.12 24.13 5.34
N ALA A 520 -14.88 25.06 6.27
CA ALA A 520 -15.43 24.98 7.62
C ALA A 520 -16.97 24.94 7.60
N GLY A 521 -17.62 25.73 6.74
CA GLY A 521 -19.07 25.66 6.56
C GLY A 521 -19.57 24.37 5.93
N ILE A 522 -18.86 23.83 4.94
CA ILE A 522 -19.21 22.54 4.33
C ILE A 522 -19.09 21.40 5.35
N LEU A 523 -18.05 21.42 6.19
CA LEU A 523 -17.80 20.40 7.21
C LEU A 523 -18.88 20.34 8.29
N THR A 524 -19.71 21.38 8.46
CA THR A 524 -20.86 21.31 9.37
C THR A 524 -22.11 20.68 8.75
N ILE A 525 -22.10 20.41 7.44
CA ILE A 525 -23.23 19.75 6.75
C ILE A 525 -23.18 18.26 7.10
N GLY A 526 -24.27 17.74 7.64
CA GLY A 526 -24.37 16.38 8.14
C GLY A 526 -25.78 16.03 8.61
N LYS A 527 -25.90 15.02 9.49
CA LYS A 527 -27.20 14.45 9.91
C LYS A 527 -28.23 15.50 10.33
N TYR A 528 -27.82 16.51 11.11
CA TYR A 528 -28.72 17.52 11.67
C TYR A 528 -28.77 18.83 10.86
N HIS A 529 -27.97 18.98 9.82
CA HIS A 529 -27.91 20.17 8.96
C HIS A 529 -27.67 19.75 7.51
N GLY A 530 -28.72 19.75 6.68
CA GLY A 530 -28.66 19.34 5.28
C GLY A 530 -28.85 17.83 5.01
N GLY A 531 -29.00 17.00 6.04
CA GLY A 531 -29.21 15.55 5.91
C GLY A 531 -30.66 15.10 5.67
N ALA A 532 -31.65 16.00 5.71
CA ALA A 532 -33.06 15.63 5.59
C ALA A 532 -33.46 15.18 4.16
N ILE A 533 -32.80 15.73 3.14
CA ILE A 533 -33.07 15.40 1.72
C ILE A 533 -32.81 13.92 1.46
N GLU A 534 -31.62 13.43 1.84
CA GLU A 534 -31.22 12.04 1.64
C GLU A 534 -32.16 11.07 2.37
N ASN A 535 -32.46 11.34 3.64
CA ASN A 535 -33.38 10.50 4.43
C ASN A 535 -34.81 10.49 3.84
N CYS A 536 -35.30 11.62 3.36
CA CYS A 536 -36.60 11.71 2.71
C CYS A 536 -36.60 10.95 1.38
N ALA A 537 -35.53 11.07 0.59
CA ALA A 537 -35.40 10.35 -0.69
C ALA A 537 -35.39 8.83 -0.50
N TYR A 538 -34.70 8.33 0.53
CA TYR A 538 -34.75 6.91 0.88
C TYR A 538 -36.16 6.45 1.25
N ALA A 539 -36.88 7.21 2.07
CA ALA A 539 -38.23 6.86 2.47
C ALA A 539 -39.21 6.84 1.27
N LEU A 540 -39.16 7.87 0.40
CA LEU A 540 -40.00 7.93 -0.79
C LEU A 540 -39.69 6.79 -1.77
N LYS A 541 -38.39 6.48 -1.94
CA LYS A 541 -37.95 5.37 -2.79
C LYS A 541 -38.39 4.02 -2.24
N GLU A 542 -38.26 3.78 -0.94
CA GLU A 542 -38.68 2.53 -0.30
C GLU A 542 -40.19 2.27 -0.50
N ILE A 543 -41.01 3.30 -0.32
CA ILE A 543 -42.45 3.20 -0.57
C ILE A 543 -42.70 2.87 -2.05
N MET A 544 -42.02 3.56 -2.98
CA MET A 544 -42.24 3.33 -4.41
C MET A 544 -41.68 2.01 -4.94
N ASP A 545 -40.62 1.47 -4.34
CA ASP A 545 -40.07 0.17 -4.73
C ASP A 545 -41.05 -0.97 -4.43
N SER A 546 -42.06 -0.75 -3.57
CA SER A 546 -43.18 -1.68 -3.37
C SER A 546 -44.26 -1.63 -4.46
N ASP A 547 -44.09 -0.76 -5.47
CA ASP A 547 -45.04 -0.46 -6.56
C ASP A 547 -46.51 -0.34 -6.10
N PRO A 548 -46.82 0.59 -5.20
CA PRO A 548 -48.17 0.76 -4.68
C PRO A 548 -49.16 1.14 -5.79
N ALA A 549 -50.26 0.39 -5.87
CA ALA A 549 -51.37 0.70 -6.78
C ALA A 549 -52.09 2.01 -6.40
N ASP A 550 -52.15 2.34 -5.10
CA ASP A 550 -52.73 3.57 -4.57
C ASP A 550 -51.71 4.29 -3.66
N LEU A 551 -51.28 5.48 -4.10
CA LEU A 551 -50.31 6.31 -3.36
C LEU A 551 -50.90 6.85 -2.05
N THR A 552 -52.21 7.07 -1.99
CA THR A 552 -52.91 7.58 -0.80
C THR A 552 -52.83 6.57 0.34
N GLU A 553 -53.13 5.31 0.03
CA GLU A 553 -53.09 4.23 1.02
C GLU A 553 -51.66 3.93 1.45
N ALA A 554 -50.71 3.94 0.51
CA ALA A 554 -49.29 3.78 0.82
C ALA A 554 -48.77 4.88 1.76
N ALA A 555 -49.15 6.14 1.51
CA ALA A 555 -48.82 7.28 2.37
C ALA A 555 -49.41 7.14 3.77
N ARG A 556 -50.71 6.80 3.88
CA ARG A 556 -51.38 6.58 5.18
C ARG A 556 -50.72 5.48 6.00
N ARG A 557 -50.38 4.35 5.37
CA ARG A 557 -49.67 3.24 6.03
C ARG A 557 -48.32 3.70 6.58
N TYR A 558 -47.51 4.35 5.75
CA TYR A 558 -46.19 4.86 6.15
C TYR A 558 -46.27 5.85 7.32
N VAL A 559 -47.22 6.80 7.28
CA VAL A 559 -47.41 7.78 8.36
C VAL A 559 -47.82 7.10 9.67
N LYS A 560 -48.75 6.13 9.62
CA LYS A 560 -49.17 5.35 10.80
C LYS A 560 -48.02 4.57 11.42
N GLU A 561 -47.21 3.90 10.60
CA GLU A 561 -46.04 3.14 11.05
C GLU A 561 -45.02 4.02 11.75
N LYS A 562 -44.64 5.15 11.14
CA LYS A 562 -43.69 6.11 11.74
C LYS A 562 -44.21 6.72 13.04
N ARG A 563 -45.52 7.00 13.10
CA ARG A 563 -46.18 7.50 14.31
C ARG A 563 -46.15 6.47 15.43
N ALA A 564 -46.49 5.21 15.14
CA ALA A 564 -46.45 4.12 16.12
C ALA A 564 -45.04 3.92 16.69
N ALA A 565 -44.00 4.14 15.88
CA ALA A 565 -42.60 4.10 16.30
C ALA A 565 -42.12 5.37 17.04
N GLY A 566 -42.92 6.43 17.13
CA GLY A 566 -42.51 7.71 17.71
C GLY A 566 -41.44 8.45 16.89
N GLU A 567 -41.29 8.11 15.61
CA GLU A 567 -40.27 8.66 14.72
C GLU A 567 -40.76 9.93 14.00
N ARG A 568 -39.83 10.85 13.72
CA ARG A 568 -40.11 12.01 12.86
C ARG A 568 -39.98 11.63 11.40
N ILE A 569 -40.91 12.12 10.57
CA ILE A 569 -40.84 11.93 9.12
C ILE A 569 -39.92 12.99 8.50
N PRO A 570 -38.82 12.59 7.81
CA PRO A 570 -37.90 13.53 7.19
C PRO A 570 -38.55 14.25 6.01
N GLY A 571 -38.22 15.54 5.81
CA GLY A 571 -38.76 16.36 4.73
C GLY A 571 -40.10 17.05 5.02
N TYR A 572 -40.62 16.93 6.25
CA TYR A 572 -41.90 17.53 6.66
C TYR A 572 -41.72 18.43 7.89
N GLY A 573 -42.40 19.58 7.86
CA GLY A 573 -42.31 20.62 8.88
C GLY A 573 -41.06 21.50 8.76
N HIS A 574 -41.17 22.75 9.21
CA HIS A 574 -40.07 23.70 9.21
C HIS A 574 -40.07 24.51 10.51
N PRO A 575 -38.90 24.79 11.13
CA PRO A 575 -38.83 25.56 12.38
C PRO A 575 -39.40 26.98 12.28
N ILE A 576 -39.28 27.59 11.09
CA ILE A 576 -39.63 29.00 10.83
C ILE A 576 -40.90 29.15 9.97
N HIS A 577 -41.08 28.33 8.93
CA HIS A 577 -42.12 28.53 7.92
C HIS A 577 -43.34 27.66 8.22
N LYS A 578 -44.52 28.29 8.31
CA LYS A 578 -45.82 27.58 8.33
C LYS A 578 -46.20 27.02 6.96
N SER A 579 -45.63 27.58 5.90
CA SER A 579 -45.70 27.11 4.52
C SER A 579 -44.42 27.59 3.84
N ASP A 580 -43.61 26.68 3.30
CA ASP A 580 -42.33 27.03 2.70
C ASP A 580 -42.55 27.55 1.26
N PRO A 581 -42.28 28.84 0.97
CA PRO A 581 -42.56 29.43 -0.34
C PRO A 581 -41.76 28.76 -1.48
N ARG A 582 -40.63 28.12 -1.15
CA ARG A 582 -39.77 27.43 -2.13
C ARG A 582 -40.42 26.16 -2.65
N VAL A 583 -41.19 25.46 -1.82
CA VAL A 583 -41.86 24.21 -2.19
C VAL A 583 -42.84 24.45 -3.32
N GLY A 584 -43.73 25.45 -3.16
CA GLY A 584 -44.71 25.79 -4.20
C GLY A 584 -44.04 26.24 -5.50
N ALA A 585 -42.95 27.00 -5.41
CA ALA A 585 -42.18 27.43 -6.57
C ALA A 585 -41.53 26.25 -7.31
N LEU A 586 -40.90 25.32 -6.58
CA LEU A 586 -40.25 24.13 -7.15
C LEU A 586 -41.24 23.17 -7.79
N ILE A 587 -42.37 22.88 -7.13
CA ILE A 587 -43.41 22.00 -7.68
C ILE A 587 -44.05 22.63 -8.93
N LYS A 588 -44.35 23.93 -8.90
CA LYS A 588 -44.83 24.65 -10.08
C LYS A 588 -43.82 24.56 -11.22
N LYS A 589 -42.53 24.76 -10.93
CA LYS A 589 -41.47 24.67 -11.93
C LYS A 589 -41.35 23.26 -12.52
N ALA A 590 -41.42 22.23 -11.68
CA ALA A 590 -41.40 20.84 -12.12
C ALA A 590 -42.60 20.53 -13.04
N GLN A 591 -43.79 21.03 -12.72
CA GLN A 591 -44.97 20.90 -13.58
C GLN A 591 -44.76 21.58 -14.95
N GLU A 592 -44.25 22.80 -14.98
CA GLU A 592 -43.94 23.53 -16.23
C GLU A 592 -42.92 22.80 -17.10
N LEU A 593 -41.96 22.12 -16.47
CA LEU A 593 -40.89 21.40 -17.15
C LEU A 593 -41.24 19.95 -17.50
N GLY A 594 -42.43 19.46 -17.10
CA GLY A 594 -42.89 18.10 -17.33
C GLY A 594 -42.23 17.04 -16.43
N LEU A 595 -41.68 17.44 -15.28
CA LEU A 595 -40.92 16.61 -14.35
C LEU A 595 -41.63 16.43 -12.99
N ARG A 596 -42.95 16.62 -12.96
CA ARG A 596 -43.80 16.27 -11.82
C ARG A 596 -44.43 14.90 -12.08
N GLY A 597 -44.12 13.92 -11.24
CA GLY A 597 -44.58 12.54 -11.40
C GLY A 597 -45.02 11.90 -10.09
N ARG A 598 -44.87 10.58 -10.01
CA ARG A 598 -45.39 9.76 -8.89
C ARG A 598 -44.69 10.04 -7.57
N TYR A 599 -43.41 10.39 -7.55
CA TYR A 599 -42.69 10.71 -6.31
C TYR A 599 -43.16 12.03 -5.70
N VAL A 600 -43.44 13.04 -6.53
CA VAL A 600 -44.02 14.30 -6.07
C VAL A 600 -45.43 14.09 -5.54
N GLU A 601 -46.27 13.31 -6.25
CA GLU A 601 -47.61 12.99 -5.76
C GLU A 601 -47.57 12.23 -4.43
N LEU A 602 -46.70 11.22 -4.31
CA LEU A 602 -46.53 10.50 -3.05
C LEU A 602 -46.12 11.43 -1.90
N ALA A 603 -45.19 12.35 -2.15
CA ALA A 603 -44.75 13.30 -1.13
C ALA A 603 -45.89 14.23 -0.68
N LEU A 604 -46.79 14.63 -1.60
CA LEU A 604 -47.98 15.40 -1.28
C LEU A 604 -49.05 14.58 -0.53
N GLU A 605 -49.24 13.30 -0.89
CA GLU A 605 -50.15 12.41 -0.16
C GLU A 605 -49.66 12.13 1.27
N ILE A 606 -48.34 12.06 1.51
CA ILE A 606 -47.79 11.98 2.87
C ILE A 606 -48.10 13.25 3.69
N GLU A 607 -48.06 14.45 3.10
CA GLU A 607 -48.51 15.68 3.78
C GLU A 607 -49.99 15.57 4.20
N ARG A 608 -50.86 15.11 3.31
CA ARG A 608 -52.29 14.94 3.60
C ARG A 608 -52.52 13.90 4.70
N ALA A 609 -51.89 12.74 4.60
CA ALA A 609 -51.97 11.68 5.60
C ALA A 609 -51.44 12.13 6.97
N LEU A 610 -50.38 12.95 7.01
CA LEU A 610 -49.87 13.57 8.24
C LEU A 610 -50.89 14.52 8.87
N GLU A 611 -51.57 15.34 8.08
CA GLU A 611 -52.61 16.25 8.56
C GLU A 611 -53.82 15.50 9.11
N GLU A 612 -54.28 14.45 8.41
CA GLU A 612 -55.37 13.58 8.86
C GLU A 612 -55.05 12.90 10.20
N GLU A 613 -53.84 12.36 10.36
CA GLU A 613 -53.45 11.59 11.55
C GLU A 613 -53.15 12.46 12.78
N ILE A 614 -52.52 13.63 12.58
CA ILE A 614 -52.05 14.49 13.68
C ILE A 614 -53.12 15.54 14.06
N GLY A 615 -54.08 15.82 13.18
CA GLY A 615 -55.11 16.84 13.41
C GLY A 615 -54.59 18.28 13.31
N ARG A 616 -53.37 18.47 12.79
CA ARG A 616 -52.80 19.77 12.43
C ARG A 616 -51.91 19.61 11.20
N ARG A 617 -51.88 20.64 10.36
CA ARG A 617 -51.08 20.64 9.14
C ARG A 617 -49.58 20.63 9.42
N ILE A 618 -48.87 19.63 8.90
CA ILE A 618 -47.40 19.57 8.85
C ILE A 618 -46.98 19.51 7.38
N PRO A 619 -46.73 20.67 6.74
CA PRO A 619 -46.49 20.71 5.31
C PRO A 619 -45.15 20.10 4.94
N ILE A 620 -45.04 19.63 3.68
CA ILE A 620 -43.74 19.33 3.09
C ILE A 620 -42.85 20.58 3.10
N ASN A 621 -41.57 20.40 3.44
CA ASN A 621 -40.58 21.47 3.42
C ASN A 621 -39.73 21.40 2.14
N VAL A 622 -38.83 22.37 1.97
CA VAL A 622 -37.95 22.39 0.77
C VAL A 622 -37.14 21.10 0.62
N ASP A 623 -36.67 20.50 1.72
CA ASP A 623 -35.83 19.29 1.65
C ASP A 623 -36.63 18.10 1.13
N GLY A 624 -37.89 17.94 1.56
CA GLY A 624 -38.80 16.91 1.05
C GLY A 624 -39.16 17.13 -0.42
N ALA A 625 -39.38 18.37 -0.83
CA ALA A 625 -39.64 18.70 -2.23
C ALA A 625 -38.43 18.38 -3.13
N ILE A 626 -37.21 18.72 -2.69
CA ILE A 626 -35.98 18.40 -3.42
C ILE A 626 -35.80 16.88 -3.52
N ALA A 627 -36.05 16.13 -2.44
CA ALA A 627 -35.95 14.68 -2.43
C ALA A 627 -36.87 14.04 -3.48
N ALA A 628 -38.14 14.46 -3.53
CA ALA A 628 -39.09 13.96 -4.52
C ALA A 628 -38.64 14.28 -5.96
N LEU A 629 -38.26 15.53 -6.23
CA LEU A 629 -37.85 15.97 -7.57
C LEU A 629 -36.55 15.31 -8.05
N MET A 630 -35.61 15.06 -7.14
CA MET A 630 -34.39 14.31 -7.42
C MET A 630 -34.72 12.89 -7.90
N LEU A 631 -35.70 12.23 -7.27
CA LEU A 631 -36.15 10.88 -7.65
C LEU A 631 -36.91 10.87 -8.98
N GLU A 632 -37.70 11.91 -9.29
CA GLU A 632 -38.34 12.06 -10.61
C GLU A 632 -37.32 12.10 -11.75
N MET A 633 -36.18 12.75 -11.51
CA MET A 633 -35.05 12.78 -12.45
C MET A 633 -34.22 11.48 -12.46
N GLY A 634 -34.64 10.46 -11.71
CA GLY A 634 -33.96 9.16 -11.64
C GLY A 634 -32.57 9.23 -11.02
N LEU A 635 -32.34 10.17 -10.11
CA LEU A 635 -31.08 10.31 -9.36
C LEU A 635 -31.10 9.42 -8.10
N ASP A 636 -29.92 8.97 -7.68
CA ASP A 636 -29.76 8.08 -6.51
C ASP A 636 -30.03 8.84 -5.19
N PRO A 637 -30.79 8.28 -4.22
CA PRO A 637 -31.03 8.88 -2.90
C PRO A 637 -29.76 9.37 -2.18
N LYS A 638 -28.62 8.67 -2.35
CA LYS A 638 -27.32 9.02 -1.73
C LYS A 638 -26.82 10.40 -2.14
N LEU A 639 -27.31 10.94 -3.24
CA LEU A 639 -26.95 12.26 -3.75
C LEU A 639 -27.75 13.39 -3.10
N GLY A 640 -28.69 13.09 -2.20
CA GLY A 640 -29.55 14.10 -1.56
C GLY A 640 -28.75 15.22 -0.90
N SER A 641 -27.66 14.87 -0.19
CA SER A 641 -26.77 15.85 0.44
C SER A 641 -25.97 16.68 -0.57
N ALA A 642 -25.71 16.17 -1.78
CA ALA A 642 -24.96 16.88 -2.81
C ALA A 642 -25.67 18.16 -3.26
N PHE A 643 -27.00 18.11 -3.41
CA PHE A 643 -27.80 19.29 -3.77
C PHE A 643 -27.70 20.40 -2.72
N PHE A 644 -27.70 20.03 -1.44
CA PHE A 644 -27.55 20.97 -0.34
C PHE A 644 -26.12 21.53 -0.26
N ILE A 645 -25.10 20.71 -0.47
CA ILE A 645 -23.69 21.15 -0.44
C ILE A 645 -23.43 22.14 -1.58
N ILE A 646 -23.82 21.78 -2.81
CA ILE A 646 -23.56 22.58 -4.01
C ILE A 646 -24.34 23.90 -3.94
N SER A 647 -25.61 23.85 -3.53
CA SER A 647 -26.42 25.07 -3.41
C SER A 647 -25.82 26.04 -2.41
N ARG A 648 -25.22 25.56 -1.30
CA ARG A 648 -24.69 26.44 -0.24
C ARG A 648 -23.39 27.16 -0.62
N LEU A 649 -22.61 26.60 -1.54
CA LEU A 649 -21.28 27.12 -1.87
C LEU A 649 -21.25 28.63 -2.20
N PRO A 650 -22.11 29.18 -3.09
CA PRO A 650 -22.12 30.60 -3.38
C PRO A 650 -22.39 31.47 -2.15
N GLY A 651 -23.35 31.07 -1.31
CA GLY A 651 -23.69 31.77 -0.07
C GLY A 651 -22.51 31.77 0.92
N LEU A 652 -21.86 30.61 1.12
CA LEU A 652 -20.69 30.53 2.01
C LEU A 652 -19.53 31.40 1.52
N VAL A 653 -19.25 31.42 0.22
CA VAL A 653 -18.23 32.30 -0.37
C VAL A 653 -18.57 33.77 -0.12
N ALA A 654 -19.83 34.17 -0.35
CA ALA A 654 -20.28 35.53 -0.13
C ALA A 654 -20.18 35.93 1.35
N HIS A 655 -20.60 35.07 2.28
CA HIS A 655 -20.50 35.32 3.72
C HIS A 655 -19.05 35.41 4.21
N ALA A 656 -18.15 34.56 3.72
CA ALA A 656 -16.74 34.64 4.06
C ALA A 656 -16.08 35.93 3.54
N TYR A 657 -16.41 36.33 2.31
CA TYR A 657 -15.93 37.59 1.73
C TYR A 657 -16.50 38.79 2.47
N GLU A 658 -17.80 38.78 2.79
CA GLU A 658 -18.47 39.81 3.56
C GLU A 658 -17.80 40.01 4.93
N GLU A 659 -17.60 38.92 5.68
CA GLU A 659 -16.92 38.94 6.98
C GLU A 659 -15.51 39.52 6.87
N ALA A 660 -14.73 39.07 5.88
CA ALA A 660 -13.35 39.50 5.70
C ALA A 660 -13.21 40.97 5.27
N THR A 661 -14.26 41.57 4.67
CA THR A 661 -14.18 42.91 4.07
C THR A 661 -14.96 43.97 4.84
N ARG A 662 -15.99 43.61 5.60
CA ARG A 662 -16.88 44.56 6.29
C ARG A 662 -16.78 44.51 7.81
N GLU A 663 -16.42 43.36 8.38
CA GLU A 663 -16.42 43.16 9.83
C GLU A 663 -15.02 43.24 10.44
N ARG A 664 -14.96 43.52 11.74
CA ARG A 664 -13.71 43.43 12.49
C ARG A 664 -13.45 41.98 12.89
N PRO A 665 -12.18 41.52 12.96
CA PRO A 665 -11.86 40.16 13.37
C PRO A 665 -12.50 39.79 14.71
N PHE A 666 -13.27 38.70 14.72
CA PHE A 666 -13.86 38.16 15.93
C PHE A 666 -12.76 37.61 16.84
N ARG A 667 -12.77 38.02 18.13
CA ARG A 667 -11.73 37.62 19.10
C ARG A 667 -12.23 36.82 20.29
N ARG A 668 -13.49 37.04 20.71
CA ARG A 668 -14.09 36.37 21.87
C ARG A 668 -15.60 36.44 21.80
N VAL A 669 -16.25 35.37 22.27
CA VAL A 669 -17.65 35.39 22.70
C VAL A 669 -17.72 36.17 24.01
N ASP A 670 -18.80 36.92 24.25
CA ASP A 670 -19.01 37.58 25.53
C ASP A 670 -19.14 36.52 26.63
N TYR A 671 -18.40 36.65 27.74
CA TYR A 671 -18.47 35.67 28.83
C TYR A 671 -19.87 35.61 29.46
N ARG A 672 -20.70 36.64 29.28
CA ARG A 672 -22.10 36.68 29.72
C ARG A 672 -23.02 35.81 28.86
N GLU A 673 -22.57 35.44 27.67
CA GLU A 673 -23.26 34.49 26.78
C GLU A 673 -22.80 33.04 27.02
N ILE A 674 -21.91 32.81 27.99
CA ILE A 674 -21.38 31.50 28.35
C ILE A 674 -21.80 31.17 29.79
N GLU A 675 -22.70 30.22 29.95
CA GLU A 675 -23.00 29.63 31.26
C GLU A 675 -22.01 28.50 31.55
N TYR A 676 -21.34 28.55 32.70
CA TYR A 676 -20.55 27.42 33.21
C TYR A 676 -21.43 26.54 34.09
N ASP A 677 -21.78 25.35 33.61
CA ASP A 677 -22.62 24.35 34.28
C ASP A 677 -21.82 23.27 35.03
N GLY A 678 -20.49 23.43 35.10
CA GLY A 678 -19.59 22.51 35.78
C GLY A 678 -19.52 22.71 37.30
N PRO A 679 -18.71 21.90 38.00
CA PRO A 679 -18.57 22.00 39.45
C PRO A 679 -18.06 23.38 39.92
N PRO A 680 -18.54 23.90 41.07
CA PRO A 680 -17.99 25.14 41.64
C PRO A 680 -16.50 24.98 41.96
N LYS A 681 -15.81 26.10 42.22
CA LYS A 681 -14.37 26.14 42.54
C LYS A 681 -13.96 25.02 43.53
N ARG A 682 -13.04 24.15 43.11
CA ARG A 682 -12.41 23.10 43.92
C ARG A 682 -10.94 23.47 44.18
N SER A 683 -10.43 23.20 45.37
CA SER A 683 -9.02 23.36 45.72
C SER A 683 -8.23 22.08 45.44
N LEU A 684 -7.04 22.21 44.86
CA LEU A 684 -6.06 21.11 44.82
C LEU A 684 -5.43 21.00 46.21
N ALA A 685 -5.49 19.84 46.84
CA ALA A 685 -4.71 19.59 48.06
C ALA A 685 -3.20 19.59 47.71
N GLU A 686 -2.37 20.16 48.57
CA GLU A 686 -0.92 20.02 48.49
C GLU A 686 -0.57 18.53 48.52
N ARG A 687 0.14 18.06 47.49
CA ARG A 687 0.47 16.64 47.28
C ARG A 687 1.62 16.17 48.15
#